data_AF-A0A6B2KS11-F1
#
_entry.id   AF-A0A6B2KS11-F1
#
_cell.length_a   1.000
_cell.length_b   1.000
_cell.length_c   1.000
_cell.angle_alpha   90.00
_cell.angle_beta   90.00
_cell.angle_gamma   90.00
#
_symmetry.space_group_name_H-M   'P 1'
#
loop_
_entity.id
_entity.type
_entity.pdbx_description
1 polymer ?
#
loop_
_entity_poly.entity_id
_entity_poly.type
_entity_poly.pdbx_seq_one_letter_code
_entity_poly.pdbx_strand_id
1 'polypeptide(L)'
;MNKLWLLAMPALLAGCLGGGGSGQDSAQRQVPQQLAQAEAPAVAETQAVEAIYPYEPIGAALQSGDASELPAEAAPALLAGARQLAEAARFRQLTQLTALLPAGVSQGYDFGSNSRQVWPASFESGAPLVIADNGAVLAAAAEADGGGRAQAWGGNVLWNMANASRAQQGYFPFFKNSIGWLLGGSGSAFPATVRYATHAYPGADVSGFLTRAGAQAKAVSCAIEQENSCWQGVDLFVFGQGSSNSEATAAQVRRYLAAGKAVLYLQSNWNYGPERLVSAMGLTLSGAYGGQYWSKGSVAPERTVDASLQKADEWGALAGRIALADALANDALAQWNTGGLTAAVDRIAQEKSVSEAQGQPLFGAEGSNYLRYLVLWADVARRSVDYGPVSRTGNAAGFLRALASDSWSYAVRGSTTTPQTFGDWMPPAVRNLAPSAAPEEVVVTIAQGGGRTAIGRGALPGAPVEVEVVDDAGASSLALRIGHIRARGNPLADNYDRPRYPDGHQVTLPKGRALTLVYPWGGPLFLDYQGLAAGRKVTLRLKGVTRYAHFDFTQPMSADEMAQAVGALSRGDYGWQTAKFEGGEVQQTIAKAKSVIGSQSPEQYVLDGLKVRIFDSNHLVNGYANMPLQPKVAELCREFGWTCAGDMHRAPSVQHFVGWIAACGFLCSGNPSDGFAGLAPGWGWWHELGHNTVPRSQKLVFEGKGCVTECDNNILANASALRQYALNGSDVNGDRIDHKGLYNAAKLAVDQGKTGAALQQDVYARFWVGASQNHNAMRAVHFQLAYLYTLARYGTLQPEALQALEFFTLLSKGDRLVAKAWDTADKGKYAMGRYAGNSIANHELLYVLSSKIIGRDLRQLFELYGIPLSATAVGSVADLNLPLQSPMFFALAPGRGNQLASGKWVSLSAGMPAYPF
;
A
#
# COMPACT_ATOMS: atom_id res chain seq x y z
N MET A 1 0.25 40.62 -35.33
CA MET A 1 1.50 40.32 -36.05
C MET A 1 2.35 39.42 -35.17
N ASN A 2 2.10 38.11 -35.19
CA ASN A 2 2.72 37.08 -36.05
C ASN A 2 4.12 36.62 -35.59
N LYS A 3 4.14 35.46 -34.91
CA LYS A 3 4.92 34.21 -35.15
C LYS A 3 5.22 33.54 -33.80
N LEU A 4 4.43 32.56 -33.33
CA LEU A 4 4.34 31.14 -33.72
C LEU A 4 5.67 30.39 -33.62
N TRP A 5 5.83 29.53 -32.59
CA TRP A 5 6.58 28.27 -32.64
C TRP A 5 5.93 27.26 -31.67
N LEU A 6 5.31 26.22 -32.25
CA LEU A 6 4.99 24.94 -31.61
C LEU A 6 6.27 24.11 -31.50
N LEU A 7 6.41 23.32 -30.43
CA LEU A 7 7.21 22.09 -30.46
C LEU A 7 6.52 21.00 -29.64
N ALA A 8 6.21 19.91 -30.34
CA ALA A 8 5.69 18.66 -29.83
C ALA A 8 6.83 17.82 -29.21
N MET A 9 6.53 17.10 -28.13
CA MET A 9 7.38 16.02 -27.60
C MET A 9 6.73 14.67 -27.92
N PRO A 10 7.47 13.73 -28.56
CA PRO A 10 7.08 12.32 -28.57
C PRO A 10 7.75 11.57 -27.40
N ALA A 11 7.00 10.64 -26.83
CA ALA A 11 7.51 9.58 -25.97
C ALA A 11 8.25 8.53 -26.83
N LEU A 12 9.42 8.06 -26.38
CA LEU A 12 10.04 6.83 -26.87
C LEU A 12 10.74 6.09 -25.72
N LEU A 13 10.24 4.87 -25.51
CA LEU A 13 10.86 3.75 -24.80
C LEU A 13 11.82 3.01 -25.75
N ALA A 14 13.03 2.69 -25.27
CA ALA A 14 13.95 1.58 -25.62
C ALA A 14 15.34 1.98 -25.07
N GLY A 15 16.10 1.18 -24.33
CA GLY A 15 16.50 -0.20 -24.64
C GLY A 15 17.81 -0.18 -25.44
N CYS A 16 18.93 -0.56 -24.82
CA CYS A 16 20.19 -1.10 -25.41
C CYS A 16 21.25 -1.13 -24.29
N LEU A 17 21.80 -2.27 -23.84
CA LEU A 17 22.79 -3.11 -24.53
C LEU A 17 23.90 -2.30 -25.20
N GLY A 18 25.11 -2.37 -24.65
CA GLY A 18 26.32 -1.81 -25.24
C GLY A 18 27.54 -2.50 -24.64
N GLY A 19 28.03 -3.54 -25.32
CA GLY A 19 29.28 -4.20 -25.01
C GLY A 19 30.49 -3.47 -25.61
N GLY A 20 31.64 -3.77 -25.01
CA GLY A 20 32.94 -3.98 -25.66
C GLY A 20 33.48 -2.92 -26.62
N GLY A 21 34.45 -2.14 -26.15
CA GLY A 21 35.37 -1.37 -26.99
C GLY A 21 36.64 -1.05 -26.22
N SER A 22 37.74 -1.67 -26.63
CA SER A 22 39.09 -1.67 -26.09
C SER A 22 39.76 -0.29 -25.99
N GLY A 23 40.41 -0.03 -24.87
CA GLY A 23 41.45 0.99 -24.72
C GLY A 23 42.44 0.55 -23.65
N GLN A 24 43.62 0.12 -24.09
CA GLN A 24 44.77 -0.13 -23.21
C GLN A 24 45.21 1.20 -22.60
N ASP A 25 45.27 1.28 -21.28
CA ASP A 25 46.32 2.04 -20.62
C ASP A 25 46.67 1.38 -19.28
N SER A 26 47.92 0.98 -19.21
CA SER A 26 48.57 0.30 -18.10
C SER A 26 48.83 1.27 -16.95
N ALA A 27 48.13 1.07 -15.82
CA ALA A 27 48.57 1.56 -14.52
C ALA A 27 48.37 0.46 -13.48
N GLN A 28 49.48 -0.03 -12.94
CA GLN A 28 49.57 -1.08 -11.93
C GLN A 28 48.66 -0.78 -10.73
N ARG A 29 47.57 -1.54 -10.55
CA ARG A 29 46.87 -1.64 -9.27
C ARG A 29 47.63 -2.64 -8.40
N GLN A 30 48.23 -2.13 -7.33
CA GLN A 30 48.80 -2.92 -6.26
C GLN A 30 47.74 -3.89 -5.71
N VAL A 31 48.13 -5.16 -5.69
CA VAL A 31 47.43 -6.25 -5.01
C VAL A 31 47.55 -6.03 -3.49
N PRO A 32 46.47 -5.99 -2.71
CA PRO A 32 46.58 -6.13 -1.26
C PRO A 32 47.01 -7.58 -0.97
N GLN A 33 48.23 -7.71 -0.44
CA GLN A 33 48.83 -8.96 -0.01
C GLN A 33 48.01 -9.64 1.10
N GLN A 34 47.91 -10.96 0.98
CA GLN A 34 47.87 -11.98 2.04
C GLN A 34 47.14 -11.61 3.35
N LEU A 35 45.99 -12.26 3.55
CA LEU A 35 45.42 -12.60 4.86
C LEU A 35 46.51 -13.24 5.73
N ALA A 36 47.17 -12.43 6.55
CA ALA A 36 47.94 -12.93 7.67
C ALA A 36 46.96 -13.61 8.65
N GLN A 37 47.34 -14.80 9.11
CA GLN A 37 46.67 -15.55 10.16
C GLN A 37 46.56 -14.67 11.42
N ALA A 38 45.43 -14.00 11.60
CA ALA A 38 45.02 -13.51 12.90
C ALA A 38 44.29 -14.66 13.60
N GLU A 39 44.84 -15.15 14.71
CA GLU A 39 44.12 -16.06 15.60
C GLU A 39 42.80 -15.40 16.04
N ALA A 40 41.70 -16.09 15.78
CA ALA A 40 40.38 -15.68 16.23
C ALA A 40 40.27 -15.87 17.75
N PRO A 41 39.74 -14.89 18.51
CA PRO A 41 39.28 -15.17 19.86
C PRO A 41 38.00 -16.00 19.72
N ALA A 42 38.07 -17.29 20.08
CA ALA A 42 36.91 -18.14 20.26
C ALA A 42 36.18 -17.69 21.52
N VAL A 43 35.19 -16.82 21.35
CA VAL A 43 34.36 -16.33 22.45
C VAL A 43 32.91 -16.60 22.06
N ALA A 44 32.18 -17.32 22.92
CA ALA A 44 30.75 -17.57 22.74
C ALA A 44 30.01 -16.23 22.54
N GLU A 45 28.93 -16.21 21.75
CA GLU A 45 28.18 -14.98 21.41
C GLU A 45 27.73 -14.17 22.65
N THR A 46 27.59 -14.81 23.81
CA THR A 46 27.33 -14.16 25.10
C THR A 46 28.56 -13.53 25.76
N GLN A 47 29.76 -14.12 25.60
CA GLN A 47 31.01 -13.65 26.20
C GLN A 47 31.69 -12.54 25.38
N ALA A 48 31.38 -12.42 24.08
CA ALA A 48 31.94 -11.40 23.21
C ALA A 48 31.45 -9.97 23.59
N VAL A 49 30.28 -9.89 24.23
CA VAL A 49 29.63 -8.65 24.66
C VAL A 49 30.12 -8.20 26.04
N GLU A 50 30.33 -9.12 26.98
CA GLU A 50 30.89 -8.81 28.32
C GLU A 50 32.32 -8.23 28.23
N ALA A 51 33.09 -8.63 27.22
CA ALA A 51 34.50 -8.27 27.09
C ALA A 51 34.75 -6.85 26.54
N ILE A 52 33.77 -6.22 25.88
CA ILE A 52 34.01 -4.97 25.12
C ILE A 52 33.45 -3.73 25.82
N TYR A 53 32.46 -3.86 26.71
CA TYR A 53 32.03 -2.77 27.59
C TYR A 53 31.29 -3.36 28.81
N PRO A 54 31.80 -3.24 30.05
CA PRO A 54 31.14 -3.77 31.26
C PRO A 54 29.93 -2.92 31.69
N TYR A 55 29.30 -2.20 30.75
CA TYR A 55 28.17 -1.33 31.04
C TYR A 55 26.90 -2.18 31.15
N GLU A 56 26.66 -2.67 32.35
CA GLU A 56 25.52 -3.51 32.75
C GLU A 56 24.16 -3.03 32.19
N PRO A 57 23.86 -1.71 32.08
CA PRO A 57 22.60 -1.25 31.51
C PRO A 57 22.37 -1.63 30.03
N ILE A 58 23.43 -1.82 29.22
CA ILE A 58 23.26 -2.33 27.84
C ILE A 58 22.76 -3.78 27.86
N GLY A 59 23.27 -4.61 28.77
CA GLY A 59 22.81 -5.99 28.94
C GLY A 59 21.33 -6.05 29.32
N ALA A 60 20.92 -5.23 30.30
CA ALA A 60 19.53 -5.11 30.71
C ALA A 60 18.62 -4.61 29.57
N ALA A 61 19.07 -3.63 28.79
CA ALA A 61 18.34 -3.10 27.64
C ALA A 61 18.19 -4.12 26.49
N LEU A 62 19.23 -4.93 26.22
CA LEU A 62 19.18 -5.99 25.20
C LEU A 62 18.19 -7.11 25.55
N GLN A 63 17.91 -7.32 26.83
CA GLN A 63 16.91 -8.29 27.29
C GLN A 63 15.51 -7.69 27.32
N SER A 64 15.35 -6.52 27.93
CA SER A 64 14.04 -5.89 28.16
C SER A 64 13.49 -5.14 26.95
N GLY A 65 14.38 -4.68 26.06
CA GLY A 65 14.03 -3.66 25.08
C GLY A 65 13.60 -2.36 25.73
N ASP A 66 14.19 -1.97 26.86
CA ASP A 66 14.05 -0.63 27.43
C ASP A 66 15.38 0.12 27.34
N ALA A 67 15.36 1.23 26.61
CA ALA A 67 16.53 2.09 26.44
C ALA A 67 16.58 3.23 27.46
N SER A 68 15.57 3.40 28.32
CA SER A 68 15.40 4.55 29.23
C SER A 68 16.68 4.91 30.01
N GLU A 69 17.33 3.91 30.62
CA GLU A 69 18.53 4.06 31.44
C GLU A 69 19.85 4.14 30.63
N LEU A 70 19.81 3.99 29.31
CA LEU A 70 21.01 4.10 28.47
C LEU A 70 21.39 5.57 28.28
N PRO A 71 22.61 6.02 28.63
CA PRO A 71 23.06 7.38 28.39
C PRO A 71 23.55 7.55 26.94
N ALA A 72 23.85 8.78 26.53
CA ALA A 72 24.30 9.06 25.16
C ALA A 72 25.61 8.32 24.81
N GLU A 73 26.47 8.14 25.81
CA GLU A 73 27.75 7.46 25.76
C GLU A 73 27.62 5.95 25.50
N ALA A 74 26.42 5.36 25.60
CA ALA A 74 26.17 3.98 25.22
C ALA A 74 26.14 3.78 23.69
N ALA A 75 25.89 4.83 22.89
CA ALA A 75 25.72 4.71 21.45
C ALA A 75 26.94 4.08 20.72
N PRO A 76 28.20 4.49 20.98
CA PRO A 76 29.36 3.84 20.36
C PRO A 76 29.48 2.35 20.68
N ALA A 77 29.18 1.94 21.93
CA ALA A 77 29.23 0.54 22.34
C ALA A 77 28.15 -0.30 21.64
N LEU A 78 26.94 0.26 21.46
CA LEU A 78 25.87 -0.40 20.71
C LEU A 78 26.23 -0.61 19.23
N LEU A 79 26.85 0.39 18.59
CA LEU A 79 27.35 0.26 17.22
C LEU A 79 28.50 -0.75 17.13
N ALA A 80 29.41 -0.75 18.09
CA ALA A 80 30.51 -1.72 18.14
C ALA A 80 29.98 -3.17 18.24
N GLY A 81 28.96 -3.41 19.08
CA GLY A 81 28.28 -4.71 19.17
C GLY A 81 27.62 -5.12 17.85
N ALA A 82 26.84 -4.23 17.22
CA ALA A 82 26.24 -4.50 15.91
C ALA A 82 27.30 -4.79 14.83
N ARG A 83 28.40 -4.03 14.82
CA ARG A 83 29.53 -4.21 13.89
C ARG A 83 30.18 -5.58 14.08
N GLN A 84 30.46 -5.97 15.32
CA GLN A 84 31.05 -7.27 15.65
C GLN A 84 30.18 -8.44 15.21
N LEU A 85 28.85 -8.35 15.39
CA LEU A 85 27.92 -9.37 14.90
C LEU A 85 27.95 -9.50 13.37
N ALA A 86 28.01 -8.37 12.65
CA ALA A 86 28.13 -8.38 11.19
C ALA A 86 29.48 -8.97 10.73
N GLU A 87 30.58 -8.66 11.41
CA GLU A 87 31.90 -9.24 11.13
C GLU A 87 31.96 -10.74 11.43
N ALA A 88 31.41 -11.17 12.57
CA ALA A 88 31.35 -12.57 12.95
C ALA A 88 30.53 -13.37 11.94
N ALA A 89 29.35 -12.87 11.55
CA ALA A 89 28.55 -13.50 10.51
C ALA A 89 29.29 -13.56 9.17
N ARG A 90 29.93 -12.47 8.75
CA ARG A 90 30.72 -12.43 7.50
C ARG A 90 31.84 -13.44 7.51
N PHE A 91 32.61 -13.49 8.60
CA PHE A 91 33.70 -14.45 8.75
C PHE A 91 33.18 -15.89 8.71
N ARG A 92 32.13 -16.22 9.48
CA ARG A 92 31.52 -17.55 9.51
C ARG A 92 31.01 -17.98 8.13
N GLN A 93 30.20 -17.16 7.47
CA GLN A 93 29.59 -17.48 6.17
C GLN A 93 30.66 -17.70 5.09
N LEU A 94 31.64 -16.81 5.00
CA LEU A 94 32.69 -16.92 3.98
C LEU A 94 33.60 -18.12 4.27
N THR A 95 33.98 -18.35 5.53
CA THR A 95 34.81 -19.50 5.91
C THR A 95 34.10 -20.82 5.63
N GLN A 96 32.80 -20.90 5.96
CA GLN A 96 31.98 -22.06 5.64
C GLN A 96 31.95 -22.30 4.14
N LEU A 97 31.62 -21.29 3.34
CA LEU A 97 31.53 -21.44 1.88
C LEU A 97 32.88 -21.81 1.25
N THR A 98 34.00 -21.23 1.73
CA THR A 98 35.36 -21.61 1.32
C THR A 98 35.67 -23.07 1.65
N ALA A 99 35.27 -23.56 2.83
CA ALA A 99 35.47 -24.95 3.22
C ALA A 99 34.68 -25.95 2.35
N LEU A 100 33.54 -25.51 1.80
CA LEU A 100 32.73 -26.31 0.87
C LEU A 100 33.27 -26.29 -0.57
N LEU A 101 34.02 -25.24 -0.93
CA LEU A 101 34.56 -24.97 -2.27
C LEU A 101 36.10 -24.93 -2.29
N PRO A 102 36.81 -26.02 -1.93
CA PRO A 102 38.25 -26.09 -2.11
C PRO A 102 38.62 -26.01 -3.60
N ALA A 103 39.87 -25.65 -3.89
CA ALA A 103 40.36 -25.47 -5.25
C ALA A 103 40.04 -26.69 -6.15
N GLY A 104 39.45 -26.43 -7.32
CA GLY A 104 39.08 -27.46 -8.30
C GLY A 104 37.69 -28.07 -8.13
N VAL A 105 36.92 -27.71 -7.09
CA VAL A 105 35.52 -28.13 -6.95
C VAL A 105 34.62 -27.28 -7.85
N SER A 106 33.88 -27.94 -8.75
CA SER A 106 32.89 -27.26 -9.60
C SER A 106 31.60 -26.98 -8.83
N GLN A 107 31.05 -25.79 -9.07
CA GLN A 107 29.77 -25.32 -8.52
C GLN A 107 28.69 -25.21 -9.60
N GLY A 108 29.00 -25.63 -10.83
CA GLY A 108 28.07 -25.59 -11.95
C GLY A 108 26.88 -26.51 -11.71
N TYR A 109 25.68 -25.94 -11.62
CA TYR A 109 24.45 -26.71 -11.46
C TYR A 109 23.23 -25.91 -11.93
N ASP A 110 22.42 -26.52 -12.77
CA ASP A 110 21.10 -26.06 -13.21
C ASP A 110 20.01 -26.70 -12.35
N PHE A 111 19.31 -25.88 -11.57
CA PHE A 111 18.17 -26.31 -10.76
C PHE A 111 16.87 -26.39 -11.57
N GLY A 112 16.87 -25.83 -12.79
CA GLY A 112 15.73 -25.83 -13.69
C GLY A 112 14.49 -25.12 -13.15
N SER A 113 13.38 -25.29 -13.85
CA SER A 113 12.07 -24.70 -13.49
C SER A 113 11.39 -25.39 -12.30
N ASN A 114 11.83 -26.59 -11.90
CA ASN A 114 11.25 -27.37 -10.81
C ASN A 114 11.96 -27.10 -9.48
N SER A 115 12.13 -25.82 -9.14
CA SER A 115 12.82 -25.41 -7.92
C SER A 115 12.16 -24.20 -7.26
N ARG A 116 12.53 -23.92 -6.00
CA ARG A 116 12.15 -22.74 -5.22
C ARG A 116 13.38 -22.10 -4.60
N GLN A 117 13.22 -20.84 -4.22
CA GLN A 117 14.26 -20.14 -3.46
C GLN A 117 14.21 -20.55 -1.99
N VAL A 118 15.38 -20.68 -1.39
CA VAL A 118 15.59 -21.00 0.02
C VAL A 118 16.70 -20.10 0.53
N TRP A 119 16.50 -19.41 1.64
CA TRP A 119 17.51 -18.51 2.23
C TRP A 119 17.53 -18.58 3.76
N PRO A 120 18.61 -18.14 4.43
CA PRO A 120 18.65 -18.02 5.89
C PRO A 120 17.55 -17.12 6.44
N ALA A 121 16.90 -17.51 7.54
CA ALA A 121 15.95 -16.64 8.23
C ALA A 121 16.63 -15.44 8.89
N SER A 122 17.89 -15.61 9.32
CA SER A 122 18.78 -14.56 9.78
C SER A 122 20.19 -14.79 9.22
N PHE A 123 20.91 -13.71 8.92
CA PHE A 123 22.31 -13.80 8.54
C PHE A 123 23.22 -14.13 9.74
N GLU A 124 22.73 -13.96 10.97
CA GLU A 124 23.46 -14.29 12.19
C GLU A 124 23.63 -15.81 12.32
N SER A 125 22.55 -16.57 12.15
CA SER A 125 22.53 -18.03 12.37
C SER A 125 22.59 -18.87 11.09
N GLY A 126 22.64 -18.26 9.91
CA GLY A 126 22.69 -19.01 8.65
C GLY A 126 23.43 -18.34 7.50
N ALA A 127 23.72 -19.14 6.48
CA ALA A 127 24.51 -18.78 5.31
C ALA A 127 23.81 -19.23 4.01
N PRO A 128 23.79 -18.40 2.95
CA PRO A 128 23.48 -18.91 1.62
C PRO A 128 24.62 -19.84 1.16
N LEU A 129 24.27 -21.04 0.71
CA LEU A 129 25.23 -21.99 0.14
C LEU A 129 25.36 -21.82 -1.37
N VAL A 130 24.24 -21.51 -2.04
CA VAL A 130 24.17 -21.43 -3.50
C VAL A 130 23.36 -20.22 -3.90
N ILE A 131 24.01 -19.29 -4.60
CA ILE A 131 23.38 -18.12 -5.22
C ILE A 131 23.55 -18.23 -6.73
N ALA A 132 22.42 -18.40 -7.41
CA ALA A 132 22.34 -18.48 -8.86
C ALA A 132 22.83 -17.20 -9.55
N ASP A 133 23.12 -17.30 -10.85
CA ASP A 133 23.52 -16.15 -11.66
C ASP A 133 22.43 -15.07 -11.70
N ASN A 134 21.16 -15.48 -11.65
CA ASN A 134 20.00 -14.59 -11.56
C ASN A 134 19.78 -13.98 -10.14
N GLY A 135 20.65 -14.29 -9.16
CA GLY A 135 20.58 -13.79 -7.79
C GLY A 135 19.69 -14.59 -6.83
N ALA A 136 18.99 -15.63 -7.30
CA ALA A 136 18.17 -16.50 -6.45
C ALA A 136 19.05 -17.34 -5.51
N VAL A 137 18.71 -17.37 -4.22
CA VAL A 137 19.33 -18.33 -3.28
C VAL A 137 18.61 -19.67 -3.42
N LEU A 138 19.35 -20.71 -3.80
CA LEU A 138 18.80 -22.04 -4.13
C LEU A 138 19.19 -23.12 -3.11
N ALA A 139 20.10 -22.80 -2.20
CA ALA A 139 20.40 -23.62 -1.04
C ALA A 139 20.92 -22.73 0.08
N ALA A 140 20.56 -23.07 1.31
CA ALA A 140 20.99 -22.37 2.50
C ALA A 140 21.25 -23.34 3.65
N ALA A 141 22.11 -22.92 4.55
CA ALA A 141 22.44 -23.63 5.78
C ALA A 141 22.15 -22.74 6.99
N ALA A 142 21.83 -23.38 8.10
CA ALA A 142 21.73 -22.73 9.40
C ALA A 142 22.31 -23.64 10.49
N GLU A 143 22.79 -23.01 11.55
CA GLU A 143 23.22 -23.67 12.76
C GLU A 143 22.30 -23.22 13.89
N ALA A 144 21.81 -24.18 14.67
CA ALA A 144 20.90 -23.94 15.78
C ALA A 144 21.66 -24.00 17.11
N ASP A 145 21.09 -23.33 18.11
CA ASP A 145 21.58 -23.39 19.48
C ASP A 145 21.61 -24.85 19.97
N GLY A 146 22.76 -25.30 20.48
CA GLY A 146 23.03 -26.72 20.79
C GLY A 146 23.87 -27.47 19.74
N GLY A 147 24.30 -26.79 18.67
CA GLY A 147 25.24 -27.32 17.66
C GLY A 147 24.58 -28.19 16.59
N GLY A 148 23.24 -28.16 16.50
CA GLY A 148 22.49 -28.80 15.42
C GLY A 148 22.65 -28.03 14.12
N ARG A 149 22.65 -28.74 13.00
CA ARG A 149 22.87 -28.12 11.67
C ARG A 149 21.71 -28.47 10.75
N ALA A 150 21.33 -27.49 9.96
CA ALA A 150 20.26 -27.62 9.00
C ALA A 150 20.71 -27.19 7.60
N GLN A 151 20.22 -27.88 6.57
CA GLN A 151 20.33 -27.43 5.18
C GLN A 151 19.01 -27.62 4.46
N ALA A 152 18.62 -26.63 3.67
CA ALA A 152 17.48 -26.74 2.78
C ALA A 152 17.90 -26.43 1.34
N TRP A 153 17.49 -27.30 0.43
CA TRP A 153 17.80 -27.23 -0.99
C TRP A 153 16.52 -26.99 -1.77
N GLY A 154 16.54 -25.92 -2.56
CA GLY A 154 15.44 -25.45 -3.40
C GLY A 154 15.11 -26.35 -4.58
N GLY A 155 15.86 -27.43 -4.81
CA GLY A 155 15.56 -28.46 -5.79
C GLY A 155 16.12 -29.81 -5.38
N ASN A 156 15.76 -30.85 -6.13
CA ASN A 156 16.10 -32.23 -5.78
C ASN A 156 17.53 -32.63 -6.18
N VAL A 157 18.52 -31.95 -5.57
CA VAL A 157 19.95 -32.17 -5.87
C VAL A 157 20.40 -33.56 -5.45
N LEU A 158 19.95 -34.03 -4.28
CA LEU A 158 20.33 -35.35 -3.75
C LEU A 158 19.98 -36.48 -4.72
N TRP A 159 18.84 -36.38 -5.42
CA TRP A 159 18.49 -37.36 -6.46
C TRP A 159 19.57 -37.44 -7.53
N ASN A 160 20.05 -36.34 -8.12
CA ASN A 160 21.14 -36.41 -9.10
C ASN A 160 22.44 -36.97 -8.49
N MET A 161 22.72 -36.65 -7.23
CA MET A 161 23.96 -37.04 -6.56
C MET A 161 23.96 -38.49 -6.04
N ALA A 162 22.79 -39.12 -5.89
CA ALA A 162 22.65 -40.50 -5.43
C ALA A 162 23.15 -41.57 -6.42
N ASN A 163 23.21 -41.26 -7.72
CA ASN A 163 23.64 -42.19 -8.74
C ASN A 163 24.57 -41.51 -9.76
N ALA A 164 25.76 -42.06 -9.96
CA ALA A 164 26.77 -41.52 -10.86
C ALA A 164 26.36 -41.50 -12.35
N SER A 165 25.31 -42.22 -12.76
CA SER A 165 24.77 -42.17 -14.12
C SER A 165 23.78 -41.03 -14.38
N ARG A 166 23.37 -40.27 -13.35
CA ARG A 166 22.45 -39.13 -13.48
C ARG A 166 23.20 -37.88 -13.97
N ALA A 167 22.47 -36.81 -14.30
CA ALA A 167 23.08 -35.60 -14.84
C ALA A 167 23.91 -34.81 -13.80
N GLN A 168 24.72 -33.86 -14.29
CA GLN A 168 25.38 -32.80 -13.50
C GLN A 168 26.37 -33.29 -12.43
N GLN A 169 27.05 -34.40 -12.70
CA GLN A 169 27.95 -35.06 -11.74
C GLN A 169 29.18 -34.24 -11.32
N GLY A 170 29.54 -33.20 -12.08
CA GLY A 170 30.58 -32.25 -11.68
C GLY A 170 30.28 -31.55 -10.35
N TYR A 171 29.01 -31.49 -9.95
CA TYR A 171 28.56 -30.89 -8.70
C TYR A 171 28.68 -31.80 -7.47
N PHE A 172 28.96 -33.10 -7.67
CA PHE A 172 29.01 -34.09 -6.58
C PHE A 172 29.99 -33.73 -5.47
N PRO A 173 31.23 -33.26 -5.72
CA PRO A 173 32.15 -32.89 -4.66
C PRO A 173 31.61 -31.77 -3.78
N PHE A 174 31.01 -30.72 -4.35
CA PHE A 174 30.41 -29.63 -3.58
C PHE A 174 29.24 -30.12 -2.71
N PHE A 175 28.30 -30.86 -3.30
CA PHE A 175 27.16 -31.40 -2.55
C PHE A 175 27.61 -32.38 -1.45
N LYS A 176 28.64 -33.21 -1.73
CA LYS A 176 29.27 -34.08 -0.73
C LYS A 176 29.84 -33.28 0.43
N ASN A 177 30.63 -32.24 0.15
CA ASN A 177 31.21 -31.39 1.19
C ASN A 177 30.11 -30.72 2.02
N SER A 178 29.03 -30.28 1.36
CA SER A 178 27.88 -29.67 2.03
C SER A 178 27.22 -30.61 3.03
N ILE A 179 26.96 -31.87 2.63
CA ILE A 179 26.40 -32.87 3.54
C ILE A 179 27.41 -33.31 4.62
N GLY A 180 28.71 -33.30 4.30
CA GLY A 180 29.78 -33.50 5.28
C GLY A 180 29.73 -32.45 6.39
N TRP A 181 29.62 -31.17 6.02
CA TRP A 181 29.44 -30.08 6.99
C TRP A 181 28.15 -30.27 7.80
N LEU A 182 27.05 -30.63 7.15
CA LEU A 182 25.78 -30.86 7.83
C LEU A 182 25.91 -31.93 8.93
N LEU A 183 26.62 -33.02 8.64
CA LEU A 183 26.82 -34.13 9.58
C LEU A 183 27.86 -33.84 10.67
N GLY A 184 29.00 -33.24 10.33
CA GLY A 184 30.17 -33.17 11.21
C GLY A 184 30.74 -31.77 11.46
N GLY A 185 30.11 -30.71 10.95
CA GLY A 185 30.59 -29.33 11.08
C GLY A 185 31.80 -28.98 10.19
N SER A 186 32.33 -29.95 9.43
CA SER A 186 33.47 -29.78 8.53
C SER A 186 33.13 -30.28 7.13
N GLY A 187 33.50 -29.50 6.10
CA GLY A 187 33.26 -29.84 4.70
C GLY A 187 34.09 -31.03 4.18
N SER A 188 35.16 -31.44 4.86
CA SER A 188 36.12 -32.44 4.36
C SER A 188 36.01 -33.83 5.01
N ALA A 189 35.33 -33.95 6.16
CA ALA A 189 35.20 -35.19 6.90
C ALA A 189 33.78 -35.77 6.78
N PHE A 190 33.66 -36.98 6.25
CA PHE A 190 32.39 -37.70 6.13
C PHE A 190 32.34 -38.86 7.14
N PRO A 191 31.30 -39.01 7.97
CA PRO A 191 31.23 -40.10 8.94
C PRO A 191 31.28 -41.48 8.27
N ALA A 192 31.99 -42.44 8.88
CA ALA A 192 32.09 -43.80 8.35
C ALA A 192 30.74 -44.55 8.35
N THR A 193 29.83 -44.20 9.25
CA THR A 193 28.45 -44.69 9.29
C THR A 193 27.52 -43.51 9.52
N VAL A 194 26.41 -43.47 8.77
CA VAL A 194 25.35 -42.48 8.94
C VAL A 194 24.03 -43.20 9.12
N ARG A 195 23.44 -43.05 10.31
CA ARG A 195 22.08 -43.52 10.59
C ARG A 195 21.10 -42.46 10.14
N TYR A 196 20.23 -42.78 9.19
CA TYR A 196 19.32 -41.80 8.61
C TYR A 196 17.87 -42.26 8.73
N ALA A 197 16.97 -41.29 8.84
CA ALA A 197 15.53 -41.50 8.73
C ALA A 197 14.96 -40.46 7.77
N THR A 198 13.93 -40.84 7.01
CA THR A 198 13.32 -39.97 6.01
C THR A 198 11.83 -39.82 6.22
N HIS A 199 11.29 -38.68 5.81
CA HIS A 199 9.86 -38.45 5.68
C HIS A 199 9.57 -37.69 4.39
N ALA A 200 8.55 -38.13 3.64
CA ALA A 200 8.18 -37.60 2.33
C ALA A 200 9.35 -37.51 1.31
N TYR A 201 10.40 -38.31 1.50
CA TYR A 201 11.57 -38.38 0.62
C TYR A 201 12.06 -39.82 0.46
N PRO A 202 12.45 -40.27 -0.76
CA PRO A 202 12.86 -41.66 -0.98
C PRO A 202 14.15 -42.04 -0.23
N GLY A 203 14.05 -43.02 0.69
CA GLY A 203 15.21 -43.52 1.43
C GLY A 203 16.30 -44.15 0.55
N ALA A 204 15.92 -44.73 -0.60
CA ALA A 204 16.86 -45.31 -1.55
C ALA A 204 17.84 -44.27 -2.13
N ASP A 205 17.39 -43.05 -2.41
CA ASP A 205 18.27 -41.99 -2.90
C ASP A 205 19.22 -41.50 -1.80
N VAL A 206 18.75 -41.40 -0.55
CA VAL A 206 19.59 -41.06 0.61
C VAL A 206 20.68 -42.12 0.81
N SER A 207 20.29 -43.40 0.81
CA SER A 207 21.24 -44.51 0.91
C SER A 207 22.25 -44.52 -0.23
N GLY A 208 21.81 -44.30 -1.46
CA GLY A 208 22.66 -44.25 -2.66
C GLY A 208 23.71 -43.14 -2.57
N PHE A 209 23.28 -41.93 -2.19
CA PHE A 209 24.19 -40.81 -1.98
C PHE A 209 25.20 -41.08 -0.86
N LEU A 210 24.75 -41.52 0.32
CA LEU A 210 25.64 -41.79 1.47
C LEU A 210 26.69 -42.87 1.14
N THR A 211 26.28 -43.93 0.46
CA THR A 211 27.19 -45.00 0.00
C THR A 211 28.23 -44.45 -0.97
N ARG A 212 27.79 -43.65 -1.95
CA ARG A 212 28.70 -43.00 -2.91
C ARG A 212 29.64 -42.00 -2.25
N ALA A 213 29.20 -41.32 -1.20
CA ALA A 213 30.01 -40.41 -0.41
C ALA A 213 31.08 -41.13 0.45
N GLY A 214 30.99 -42.47 0.58
CA GLY A 214 31.95 -43.31 1.31
C GLY A 214 31.49 -43.69 2.72
N ALA A 215 30.21 -43.51 3.06
CA ALA A 215 29.64 -43.92 4.34
C ALA A 215 28.85 -45.23 4.23
N GLN A 216 28.81 -46.00 5.32
CA GLN A 216 27.79 -47.02 5.51
C GLN A 216 26.46 -46.35 5.86
N ALA A 217 25.48 -46.43 4.95
CA ALA A 217 24.13 -45.91 5.18
C ALA A 217 23.30 -46.91 5.99
N LYS A 218 22.77 -46.50 7.15
CA LYS A 218 21.89 -47.33 7.98
C LYS A 218 20.52 -46.66 8.13
N ALA A 219 19.51 -47.20 7.47
CA ALA A 219 18.15 -46.71 7.63
C ALA A 219 17.63 -47.02 9.03
N VAL A 220 17.05 -46.02 9.69
CA VAL A 220 16.35 -46.16 10.96
C VAL A 220 14.86 -46.00 10.68
N SER A 221 14.07 -47.02 11.00
CA SER A 221 12.61 -46.92 10.93
C SER A 221 12.13 -46.01 12.06
N CYS A 222 11.77 -44.77 11.71
CA CYS A 222 11.36 -43.77 12.68
C CYS A 222 10.39 -42.78 12.05
N ALA A 223 9.26 -42.52 12.71
CA ALA A 223 8.25 -41.56 12.26
C ALA A 223 8.68 -40.13 12.62
N ILE A 224 9.69 -39.61 11.92
CA ILE A 224 10.43 -38.39 12.32
C ILE A 224 9.60 -37.09 12.27
N GLU A 225 8.41 -37.11 11.69
CA GLU A 225 7.51 -35.97 11.66
C GLU A 225 6.62 -35.85 12.92
N GLN A 226 6.49 -36.94 13.68
CA GLN A 226 5.64 -37.05 14.86
C GLN A 226 6.50 -37.18 16.12
N GLU A 227 5.91 -36.94 17.29
CA GLU A 227 6.60 -37.20 18.55
C GLU A 227 6.96 -38.69 18.67
N ASN A 228 8.23 -38.97 18.96
CA ASN A 228 8.75 -40.32 19.08
C ASN A 228 10.03 -40.33 19.94
N SER A 229 10.57 -41.52 20.23
CA SER A 229 11.87 -41.70 20.91
C SER A 229 12.96 -42.32 20.02
N CYS A 230 12.59 -42.96 18.90
CA CYS A 230 13.54 -43.61 17.98
C CYS A 230 14.54 -42.63 17.34
N TRP A 231 14.21 -41.34 17.30
CA TRP A 231 15.05 -40.30 16.72
C TRP A 231 16.42 -40.14 17.40
N GLN A 232 16.57 -40.54 18.67
CA GLN A 232 17.83 -40.39 19.40
C GLN A 232 19.00 -41.11 18.72
N GLY A 233 18.71 -42.26 18.08
CA GLY A 233 19.66 -43.06 17.32
C GLY A 233 19.86 -42.61 15.86
N VAL A 234 19.21 -41.54 15.42
CA VAL A 234 19.34 -40.99 14.07
C VAL A 234 20.42 -39.91 14.06
N ASP A 235 21.25 -39.91 13.01
CA ASP A 235 22.28 -38.90 12.76
C ASP A 235 21.79 -37.85 11.75
N LEU A 236 21.09 -38.28 10.69
CA LEU A 236 20.55 -37.45 9.61
C LEU A 236 19.04 -37.62 9.43
N PHE A 237 18.30 -36.51 9.58
CA PHE A 237 16.87 -36.43 9.30
C PHE A 237 16.66 -35.82 7.91
N VAL A 238 15.94 -36.51 7.02
CA VAL A 238 15.69 -36.03 5.65
C VAL A 238 14.20 -35.82 5.41
N PHE A 239 13.82 -34.59 5.10
CA PHE A 239 12.45 -34.19 4.78
C PHE A 239 12.30 -33.81 3.32
N GLY A 240 11.22 -34.25 2.69
CA GLY A 240 10.84 -33.84 1.33
C GLY A 240 9.66 -32.86 1.31
N GLN A 241 9.36 -32.33 0.14
CA GLN A 241 8.27 -31.37 -0.09
C GLN A 241 6.89 -31.83 0.44
N GLY A 242 6.63 -33.14 0.46
CA GLY A 242 5.35 -33.70 0.94
C GLY A 242 5.21 -33.75 2.47
N SER A 243 6.17 -33.21 3.23
CA SER A 243 6.04 -33.10 4.69
C SER A 243 4.93 -32.10 5.04
N SER A 244 4.34 -32.26 6.22
CA SER A 244 3.26 -31.40 6.71
C SER A 244 3.76 -30.03 7.13
N ASN A 245 2.95 -29.01 6.84
CA ASN A 245 3.20 -27.63 7.22
C ASN A 245 2.56 -27.31 8.58
N SER A 246 2.94 -28.06 9.62
CA SER A 246 2.30 -28.02 10.95
C SER A 246 3.26 -27.57 12.06
N GLU A 247 2.70 -27.05 13.15
CA GLU A 247 3.50 -26.68 14.34
C GLU A 247 4.11 -27.92 15.04
N ALA A 248 3.41 -29.06 15.01
CA ALA A 248 3.92 -30.30 15.60
C ALA A 248 5.21 -30.75 14.91
N THR A 249 5.24 -30.71 13.58
CA THR A 249 6.43 -31.03 12.79
C THR A 249 7.56 -30.03 13.03
N ALA A 250 7.24 -28.74 13.06
CA ALA A 250 8.19 -27.68 13.36
C ALA A 250 8.82 -27.86 14.75
N ALA A 251 8.03 -28.19 15.77
CA ALA A 251 8.52 -28.47 17.12
C ALA A 251 9.45 -29.68 17.17
N GLN A 252 9.12 -30.74 16.43
CA GLN A 252 9.96 -31.93 16.35
C GLN A 252 11.30 -31.64 15.66
N VAL A 253 11.31 -30.83 14.60
CA VAL A 253 12.56 -30.36 13.95
C VAL A 253 13.42 -29.54 14.90
N ARG A 254 12.82 -28.58 15.64
CA ARG A 254 13.55 -27.83 16.67
C ARG A 254 14.15 -28.73 17.73
N ARG A 255 13.44 -29.79 18.16
CA ARG A 255 13.95 -30.78 19.11
C ARG A 255 15.16 -31.54 18.58
N TYR A 256 15.18 -31.88 17.30
CA TYR A 256 16.34 -32.53 16.68
C TYR A 256 17.55 -31.61 16.63
N LEU A 257 17.34 -30.37 16.21
CA LEU A 257 18.39 -29.36 16.12
C LEU A 257 18.97 -29.02 17.50
N ALA A 258 18.12 -28.83 18.51
CA ALA A 258 18.54 -28.60 19.90
C ALA A 258 19.36 -29.78 20.48
N ALA A 259 19.18 -30.99 19.95
CA ALA A 259 19.95 -32.18 20.31
C ALA A 259 21.23 -32.38 19.47
N GLY A 260 21.66 -31.36 18.72
CA GLY A 260 22.88 -31.40 17.93
C GLY A 260 22.78 -32.22 16.63
N LYS A 261 21.56 -32.53 16.16
CA LYS A 261 21.35 -33.42 15.00
C LYS A 261 21.38 -32.67 13.67
N ALA A 262 21.58 -33.43 12.59
CA ALA A 262 21.56 -32.93 11.23
C ALA A 262 20.17 -33.04 10.59
N VAL A 263 19.64 -31.94 10.05
CA VAL A 263 18.35 -31.90 9.35
C VAL A 263 18.51 -31.40 7.92
N LEU A 264 18.06 -32.19 6.94
CA LEU A 264 18.09 -31.87 5.52
C LEU A 264 16.68 -31.75 4.96
N TYR A 265 16.39 -30.67 4.24
CA TYR A 265 15.17 -30.48 3.46
C TYR A 265 15.47 -30.43 1.96
N LEU A 266 14.66 -31.12 1.16
CA LEU A 266 14.77 -31.18 -0.30
C LEU A 266 13.42 -30.89 -0.97
N GLN A 267 13.37 -29.79 -1.71
CA GLN A 267 12.25 -29.45 -2.58
C GLN A 267 12.25 -30.34 -3.83
N SER A 268 11.08 -30.78 -4.31
CA SER A 268 10.99 -31.61 -5.52
C SER A 268 10.46 -30.89 -6.77
N ASN A 269 9.74 -29.78 -6.62
CA ASN A 269 9.26 -28.95 -7.73
C ASN A 269 9.04 -27.48 -7.35
N TRP A 270 8.44 -26.67 -8.22
CA TRP A 270 8.19 -25.24 -7.98
C TRP A 270 6.98 -24.94 -7.07
N ASN A 271 6.14 -25.93 -6.74
CA ASN A 271 4.91 -25.76 -5.95
C ASN A 271 5.21 -25.56 -4.45
N TYR A 272 4.23 -25.13 -3.65
CA TYR A 272 4.40 -24.86 -2.21
C TYR A 272 5.01 -26.05 -1.45
N GLY A 273 5.66 -25.76 -0.33
CA GLY A 273 6.31 -26.74 0.55
C GLY A 273 5.89 -26.56 2.00
N PRO A 274 6.58 -27.19 2.96
CA PRO A 274 6.28 -27.07 4.38
C PRO A 274 7.04 -25.87 4.98
N GLU A 275 6.56 -24.64 4.76
CA GLU A 275 7.27 -23.43 5.19
C GLU A 275 7.57 -23.39 6.70
N ARG A 276 6.67 -23.90 7.55
CA ARG A 276 6.89 -23.97 9.01
C ARG A 276 8.02 -24.92 9.40
N LEU A 277 8.16 -26.03 8.68
CA LEU A 277 9.26 -26.97 8.88
C LEU A 277 10.59 -26.29 8.55
N VAL A 278 10.65 -25.63 7.39
CA VAL A 278 11.87 -24.91 6.96
C VAL A 278 12.17 -23.72 7.89
N SER A 279 11.14 -23.04 8.40
CA SER A 279 11.28 -21.99 9.42
C SER A 279 11.85 -22.53 10.73
N ALA A 280 11.43 -23.72 11.18
CA ALA A 280 12.02 -24.39 12.34
C ALA A 280 13.50 -24.78 12.14
N MET A 281 13.97 -24.83 10.90
CA MET A 281 15.38 -25.03 10.56
C MET A 281 16.20 -23.74 10.63
N GLY A 282 15.61 -22.59 10.97
CA GLY A 282 16.28 -21.28 10.85
C GLY A 282 16.42 -20.81 9.40
N LEU A 283 15.64 -21.36 8.48
CA LEU A 283 15.68 -21.08 7.05
C LEU A 283 14.29 -20.60 6.58
N THR A 284 14.22 -20.00 5.40
CA THR A 284 12.98 -19.57 4.77
C THR A 284 12.85 -20.23 3.41
N LEU A 285 11.69 -20.82 3.16
CA LEU A 285 11.26 -21.24 1.82
C LEU A 285 10.41 -20.13 1.23
N SER A 286 10.70 -19.70 0.01
CA SER A 286 9.92 -18.64 -0.64
C SER A 286 8.43 -18.97 -0.67
N GLY A 287 7.59 -18.05 -0.21
CA GLY A 287 6.13 -18.12 -0.33
C GLY A 287 5.59 -17.63 -1.68
N ALA A 288 6.45 -17.14 -2.58
CA ALA A 288 6.01 -16.60 -3.87
C ALA A 288 5.46 -17.71 -4.78
N TYR A 289 4.32 -17.46 -5.42
CA TYR A 289 3.74 -18.38 -6.39
C TYR A 289 4.72 -18.64 -7.56
N GLY A 290 4.83 -19.90 -7.98
CA GLY A 290 5.63 -20.31 -9.15
C GLY A 290 7.13 -20.48 -8.91
N GLY A 291 7.67 -20.17 -7.73
CA GLY A 291 9.07 -20.49 -7.39
C GLY A 291 10.09 -20.00 -8.43
N GLN A 292 10.86 -20.92 -9.02
CA GLN A 292 11.82 -20.67 -10.10
C GLN A 292 11.30 -21.09 -11.48
N TYR A 293 10.00 -21.34 -11.65
CA TYR A 293 9.42 -21.84 -12.90
C TYR A 293 9.80 -20.98 -14.13
N TRP A 294 9.75 -19.66 -13.98
CA TRP A 294 10.12 -18.70 -15.03
C TRP A 294 11.60 -18.32 -15.01
N SER A 295 12.17 -18.11 -13.83
CA SER A 295 13.52 -17.56 -13.67
C SER A 295 14.63 -18.58 -13.87
N LYS A 296 14.34 -19.89 -13.73
CA LYS A 296 15.23 -21.03 -13.96
C LYS A 296 16.64 -20.82 -13.38
N GLY A 297 16.75 -20.74 -12.06
CA GLY A 297 18.01 -20.49 -11.40
C GLY A 297 19.07 -21.55 -11.69
N SER A 298 20.24 -21.11 -12.13
CA SER A 298 21.43 -21.94 -12.37
C SER A 298 22.70 -21.24 -11.91
N VAL A 299 23.74 -22.02 -11.70
CA VAL A 299 25.12 -21.54 -11.49
C VAL A 299 25.95 -22.01 -12.68
N ALA A 300 26.60 -21.08 -13.35
CA ALA A 300 27.53 -21.33 -14.44
C ALA A 300 28.69 -22.27 -14.01
N PRO A 301 29.09 -23.25 -14.86
CA PRO A 301 30.25 -24.11 -14.61
C PRO A 301 31.56 -23.38 -14.35
N GLU A 302 31.74 -22.21 -14.97
CA GLU A 302 32.90 -21.33 -14.87
C GLU A 302 32.90 -20.42 -13.63
N ARG A 303 31.88 -20.50 -12.77
CA ARG A 303 31.81 -19.69 -11.55
C ARG A 303 33.03 -19.92 -10.66
N THR A 304 33.80 -18.86 -10.43
CA THR A 304 34.96 -18.88 -9.52
C THR A 304 34.52 -18.89 -8.06
N VAL A 305 35.40 -19.39 -7.19
CA VAL A 305 35.16 -19.36 -5.72
C VAL A 305 34.98 -17.93 -5.25
N ASP A 306 35.85 -17.01 -5.66
CA ASP A 306 35.78 -15.59 -5.32
C ASP A 306 34.44 -14.95 -5.72
N ALA A 307 33.92 -15.25 -6.91
CA ALA A 307 32.62 -14.73 -7.35
C ALA A 307 31.45 -15.26 -6.49
N SER A 308 31.52 -16.49 -6.00
CA SER A 308 30.53 -17.05 -5.08
C SER A 308 30.65 -16.45 -3.67
N LEU A 309 31.87 -16.25 -3.17
CA LEU A 309 32.13 -15.56 -1.90
C LEU A 309 31.63 -14.11 -1.94
N GLN A 310 31.90 -13.39 -3.04
CA GLN A 310 31.39 -12.03 -3.25
C GLN A 310 29.86 -12.00 -3.25
N LYS A 311 29.20 -12.90 -3.98
CA LYS A 311 27.73 -13.00 -3.98
C LYS A 311 27.16 -13.29 -2.59
N ALA A 312 27.83 -14.09 -1.77
CA ALA A 312 27.40 -14.35 -0.40
C ALA A 312 27.50 -13.10 0.49
N ASP A 313 28.61 -12.36 0.39
CA ASP A 313 28.83 -11.08 1.10
C ASP A 313 27.80 -10.01 0.68
N GLU A 314 27.56 -9.88 -0.62
CA GLU A 314 26.55 -8.99 -1.20
C GLU A 314 25.13 -9.39 -0.77
N TRP A 315 24.84 -10.70 -0.74
CA TRP A 315 23.53 -11.19 -0.31
C TRP A 315 23.24 -10.80 1.12
N GLY A 316 24.18 -10.90 2.07
CA GLY A 316 23.97 -10.42 3.44
C GLY A 316 24.12 -8.91 3.62
N ALA A 317 24.64 -8.22 2.60
CA ALA A 317 25.14 -6.84 2.66
C ALA A 317 26.11 -6.60 3.83
N LEU A 318 26.92 -7.60 4.20
CA LEU A 318 27.67 -7.59 5.46
C LEU A 318 28.77 -6.52 5.45
N ALA A 319 29.51 -6.38 4.36
CA ALA A 319 30.44 -5.26 4.17
C ALA A 319 29.75 -3.89 4.27
N GLY A 320 28.53 -3.77 3.72
CA GLY A 320 27.73 -2.54 3.80
C GLY A 320 27.26 -2.21 5.22
N ARG A 321 26.90 -3.24 6.02
CA ARG A 321 26.54 -3.09 7.44
C ARG A 321 27.73 -2.63 8.28
N ILE A 322 28.91 -3.21 8.05
CA ILE A 322 30.15 -2.82 8.74
C ILE A 322 30.50 -1.38 8.40
N ALA A 323 30.51 -1.03 7.11
CA ALA A 323 30.78 0.33 6.65
C ALA A 323 29.78 1.35 7.20
N LEU A 324 28.50 0.98 7.35
CA LEU A 324 27.48 1.83 7.95
C LEU A 324 27.70 2.04 9.45
N ALA A 325 28.03 0.97 10.19
CA ALA A 325 28.36 1.08 11.61
C ALA A 325 29.59 1.98 11.83
N ASP A 326 30.63 1.83 10.99
CA ASP A 326 31.82 2.69 11.02
C ASP A 326 31.49 4.15 10.69
N ALA A 327 30.65 4.39 9.67
CA ALA A 327 30.22 5.74 9.30
C ALA A 327 29.44 6.43 10.42
N LEU A 328 28.54 5.69 11.10
CA LEU A 328 27.76 6.19 12.24
C LEU A 328 28.62 6.42 13.48
N ALA A 329 29.62 5.58 13.74
CA ALA A 329 30.51 5.72 14.90
C ALA A 329 31.49 6.90 14.75
N ASN A 330 31.92 7.20 13.52
CA ASN A 330 32.87 8.27 13.23
C ASN A 330 32.21 9.59 12.79
N ASP A 331 30.87 9.68 12.84
CA ASP A 331 30.12 10.85 12.36
C ASP A 331 30.46 11.24 10.91
N ALA A 332 30.84 10.25 10.10
CA ALA A 332 31.41 10.46 8.78
C ALA A 332 30.37 10.15 7.70
N LEU A 333 29.77 11.19 7.12
CA LEU A 333 29.04 11.08 5.86
C LEU A 333 29.89 11.69 4.73
N ALA A 334 30.55 10.84 3.93
CA ALA A 334 31.24 11.33 2.74
C ALA A 334 30.21 11.96 1.79
N GLN A 335 30.41 13.22 1.40
CA GLN A 335 29.48 14.01 0.57
C GLN A 335 29.06 13.30 -0.74
N TRP A 336 29.83 12.31 -1.20
CA TRP A 336 29.65 11.60 -2.47
C TRP A 336 29.18 10.14 -2.34
N ASN A 337 29.09 9.58 -1.13
CA ASN A 337 28.69 8.18 -0.90
C ASN A 337 27.37 8.05 -0.11
N THR A 338 26.34 8.78 -0.53
CA THR A 338 25.00 8.61 0.06
C THR A 338 24.31 7.34 -0.44
N GLY A 339 24.64 6.87 -1.65
CA GLY A 339 23.95 5.73 -2.28
C GLY A 339 24.13 4.41 -1.51
N GLY A 340 25.38 4.03 -1.21
CA GLY A 340 25.68 2.77 -0.53
C GLY A 340 25.18 2.73 0.92
N LEU A 341 25.44 3.80 1.68
CA LEU A 341 25.01 3.89 3.09
C LEU A 341 23.48 3.95 3.22
N THR A 342 22.80 4.73 2.37
CA THR A 342 21.33 4.80 2.38
C THR A 342 20.72 3.44 2.02
N ALA A 343 21.27 2.74 1.03
CA ALA A 343 20.81 1.40 0.67
C ALA A 343 20.96 0.41 1.85
N ALA A 344 22.05 0.50 2.61
CA ALA A 344 22.23 -0.31 3.82
C ALA A 344 21.21 0.03 4.90
N VAL A 345 20.94 1.32 5.16
CA VAL A 345 19.88 1.77 6.09
C VAL A 345 18.51 1.22 5.69
N ASP A 346 18.15 1.33 4.41
CA ASP A 346 16.85 0.90 3.88
C ASP A 346 16.69 -0.60 3.93
N ARG A 347 17.76 -1.34 3.66
CA ARG A 347 17.78 -2.79 3.77
C ARG A 347 17.49 -3.25 5.21
N ILE A 348 18.18 -2.68 6.20
CA ILE A 348 17.94 -3.00 7.61
C ILE A 348 16.49 -2.62 8.01
N ALA A 349 15.98 -1.48 7.52
CA ALA A 349 14.60 -1.06 7.75
C ALA A 349 13.57 -2.05 7.18
N GLN A 350 13.84 -2.65 6.01
CA GLN A 350 12.98 -3.68 5.43
C GLN A 350 13.01 -4.96 6.26
N GLU A 351 14.20 -5.41 6.67
CA GLU A 351 14.38 -6.63 7.47
C GLU A 351 13.60 -6.56 8.80
N LYS A 352 13.70 -5.45 9.55
CA LYS A 352 12.93 -5.29 10.79
C LYS A 352 11.42 -5.29 10.55
N SER A 353 10.97 -4.72 9.42
CA SER A 353 9.55 -4.46 9.19
C SER A 353 8.78 -5.75 8.91
N VAL A 354 9.45 -6.80 8.41
CA VAL A 354 8.85 -8.13 8.24
C VAL A 354 8.44 -8.72 9.60
N SER A 355 9.34 -8.72 10.58
CA SER A 355 9.05 -9.25 11.92
C SER A 355 8.03 -8.37 12.66
N GLU A 356 8.16 -7.04 12.53
CA GLU A 356 7.21 -6.09 13.13
C GLU A 356 5.77 -6.33 12.60
N ALA A 357 5.63 -6.49 11.28
CA ALA A 357 4.32 -6.68 10.65
C ALA A 357 3.59 -7.96 11.10
N GLN A 358 4.35 -8.96 11.54
CA GLN A 358 3.83 -10.21 12.10
C GLN A 358 3.46 -10.10 13.58
N GLY A 359 3.69 -8.96 14.25
CA GLY A 359 3.43 -8.79 15.67
C GLY A 359 4.38 -9.59 16.56
N GLN A 360 5.59 -9.87 16.07
CA GLN A 360 6.63 -10.57 16.81
C GLN A 360 7.39 -9.60 17.71
N PRO A 361 7.68 -9.94 18.97
CA PRO A 361 8.60 -9.15 19.78
C PRO A 361 10.04 -9.30 19.23
N LEU A 362 10.78 -8.19 19.10
CA LEU A 362 12.18 -8.24 18.67
C LEU A 362 13.11 -8.70 19.81
N PHE A 363 12.90 -8.14 20.99
CA PHE A 363 13.70 -8.44 22.17
C PHE A 363 13.28 -9.80 22.73
N GLY A 364 14.25 -10.71 22.90
CA GLY A 364 14.01 -12.11 23.26
C GLY A 364 13.89 -13.09 22.08
N ALA A 365 13.69 -12.62 20.83
CA ALA A 365 13.62 -13.51 19.66
C ALA A 365 15.00 -14.02 19.18
N GLU A 366 15.18 -15.33 18.99
CA GLU A 366 16.43 -15.91 18.48
C GLU A 366 16.90 -15.28 17.15
N GLY A 367 18.22 -15.16 16.96
CA GLY A 367 18.82 -14.66 15.70
C GLY A 367 18.53 -13.20 15.35
N SER A 368 18.17 -12.37 16.33
CA SER A 368 17.82 -10.94 16.14
C SER A 368 18.78 -9.96 16.82
N ASN A 369 19.93 -10.42 17.33
CA ASN A 369 20.79 -9.61 18.18
C ASN A 369 21.26 -8.35 17.47
N TYR A 370 21.63 -8.45 16.19
CA TYR A 370 22.05 -7.30 15.38
C TYR A 370 20.99 -6.21 15.35
N LEU A 371 19.74 -6.60 15.10
CA LEU A 371 18.61 -5.67 15.09
C LEU A 371 18.34 -5.09 16.49
N ARG A 372 18.47 -5.88 17.56
CA ARG A 372 18.33 -5.36 18.94
C ARG A 372 19.35 -4.27 19.23
N TYR A 373 20.62 -4.47 18.88
CA TYR A 373 21.67 -3.45 19.03
C TYR A 373 21.35 -2.18 18.26
N LEU A 374 20.95 -2.30 16.98
CA LEU A 374 20.64 -1.14 16.15
C LEU A 374 19.38 -0.40 16.60
N VAL A 375 18.36 -1.12 17.07
CA VAL A 375 17.12 -0.52 17.57
C VAL A 375 17.39 0.23 18.89
N LEU A 376 18.19 -0.32 19.80
CA LEU A 376 18.61 0.40 21.01
C LEU A 376 19.52 1.59 20.70
N TRP A 377 20.44 1.44 19.74
CA TRP A 377 21.23 2.57 19.26
C TRP A 377 20.33 3.67 18.68
N ALA A 378 19.33 3.28 17.88
CA ALA A 378 18.38 4.21 17.28
C ALA A 378 17.59 4.94 18.36
N ASP A 379 17.21 4.28 19.45
CA ASP A 379 16.60 4.94 20.61
C ASP A 379 17.53 5.99 21.22
N VAL A 380 18.77 5.64 21.55
CA VAL A 380 19.73 6.58 22.13
C VAL A 380 19.98 7.77 21.19
N ALA A 381 20.21 7.51 19.91
CA ALA A 381 20.48 8.53 18.90
C ALA A 381 19.27 9.44 18.64
N ARG A 382 18.04 8.90 18.69
CA ARG A 382 16.81 9.66 18.39
C ARG A 382 16.62 10.81 19.36
N ARG A 383 17.00 10.67 20.63
CA ARG A 383 16.82 11.71 21.67
C ARG A 383 17.42 13.07 21.32
N SER A 384 18.44 13.11 20.46
CA SER A 384 19.07 14.35 19.99
C SER A 384 18.54 14.87 18.65
N VAL A 385 17.63 14.14 18.00
CA VAL A 385 17.09 14.53 16.69
C VAL A 385 16.17 15.73 16.85
N ASP A 386 16.49 16.79 16.13
CA ASP A 386 15.69 18.00 15.98
C ASP A 386 15.35 18.21 14.50
N TYR A 387 14.10 17.97 14.13
CA TYR A 387 13.65 18.06 12.74
C TYR A 387 13.53 19.52 12.28
N GLY A 388 13.89 19.77 11.02
CA GLY A 388 13.98 21.11 10.43
C GLY A 388 15.44 21.57 10.30
N PRO A 389 16.19 21.78 11.41
CA PRO A 389 17.61 22.15 11.34
C PRO A 389 18.54 21.06 10.77
N VAL A 390 18.17 19.78 10.89
CA VAL A 390 18.93 18.67 10.32
C VAL A 390 18.97 18.77 8.80
N SER A 391 20.17 18.78 8.21
CA SER A 391 20.36 18.89 6.76
C SER A 391 21.59 18.12 6.28
N ARG A 392 21.52 17.60 5.04
CA ARG A 392 22.61 16.83 4.43
C ARG A 392 23.90 17.63 4.25
N THR A 393 23.80 18.94 4.00
CA THR A 393 24.94 19.82 3.70
C THR A 393 25.42 20.60 4.92
N GLY A 394 24.52 21.01 5.82
CA GLY A 394 24.86 21.80 7.01
C GLY A 394 25.17 20.96 8.26
N ASN A 395 24.65 19.73 8.34
CA ASN A 395 24.85 18.81 9.46
C ASN A 395 24.82 17.35 8.98
N ALA A 396 25.81 16.97 8.16
CA ALA A 396 25.83 15.66 7.49
C ALA A 396 25.84 14.47 8.48
N ALA A 397 26.53 14.62 9.61
CA ALA A 397 26.55 13.61 10.68
C ALA A 397 25.18 13.47 11.36
N GLY A 398 24.57 14.58 11.78
CA GLY A 398 23.22 14.60 12.34
C GLY A 398 22.17 14.09 11.35
N PHE A 399 22.35 14.36 10.06
CA PHE A 399 21.53 13.83 8.98
C PHE A 399 21.59 12.31 8.90
N LEU A 400 22.80 11.71 8.86
CA LEU A 400 22.94 10.25 8.82
C LEU A 400 22.34 9.60 10.08
N ARG A 401 22.58 10.17 11.26
CA ARG A 401 22.02 9.69 12.52
C ARG A 401 20.49 9.75 12.52
N ALA A 402 19.89 10.86 12.09
CA ALA A 402 18.44 10.99 11.99
C ALA A 402 17.87 10.02 10.93
N LEU A 403 18.52 9.89 9.77
CA LEU A 403 18.12 8.97 8.71
C LEU A 403 18.09 7.52 9.19
N ALA A 404 19.16 7.08 9.85
CA ALA A 404 19.28 5.71 10.36
C ALA A 404 18.35 5.45 11.56
N SER A 405 18.35 6.34 12.55
CA SER A 405 17.49 6.16 13.74
C SER A 405 16.00 6.15 13.36
N ASP A 406 15.53 7.03 12.47
CA ASP A 406 14.15 7.00 11.97
C ASP A 406 13.82 5.75 11.16
N SER A 407 14.79 5.21 10.44
CA SER A 407 14.63 3.96 9.71
C SER A 407 14.56 2.73 10.60
N TRP A 408 15.05 2.80 11.85
CA TRP A 408 15.23 1.63 12.73
C TRP A 408 14.37 1.69 14.01
N SER A 409 13.23 2.37 13.97
CA SER A 409 12.20 2.23 15.02
C SER A 409 11.53 0.85 14.98
N TYR A 410 11.18 0.30 16.15
CA TYR A 410 10.49 -0.99 16.26
C TYR A 410 9.34 -0.92 17.27
N ALA A 411 8.12 -1.19 16.83
CA ALA A 411 6.92 -0.92 17.60
C ALA A 411 6.54 -2.01 18.60
N VAL A 412 6.78 -3.30 18.31
CA VAL A 412 6.30 -4.43 19.14
C VAL A 412 7.19 -4.63 20.37
N ARG A 413 7.08 -3.72 21.34
CA ARG A 413 7.82 -3.68 22.62
C ARG A 413 7.16 -2.72 23.61
N GLY A 414 7.62 -2.71 24.87
CA GLY A 414 7.04 -1.91 25.95
C GLY A 414 7.59 -0.48 26.12
N SER A 415 8.77 -0.17 25.57
CA SER A 415 9.43 1.13 25.76
C SER A 415 10.22 1.55 24.51
N THR A 416 10.32 2.85 24.27
CA THR A 416 11.17 3.47 23.24
C THR A 416 11.46 4.90 23.69
N THR A 417 12.21 5.64 22.89
CA THR A 417 12.56 7.03 23.16
C THR A 417 11.98 7.97 22.10
N THR A 418 11.82 9.24 22.46
CA THR A 418 11.28 10.26 21.55
C THR A 418 12.38 11.21 21.08
N PRO A 419 12.26 11.80 19.88
CA PRO A 419 13.14 12.89 19.44
C PRO A 419 12.99 14.16 20.29
N GLN A 420 13.79 15.21 20.05
CA GLN A 420 13.62 16.51 20.72
C GLN A 420 12.34 17.20 20.24
N THR A 421 12.17 17.25 18.92
CA THR A 421 11.00 17.79 18.24
C THR A 421 10.36 16.72 17.37
N PHE A 422 9.10 16.92 16.97
CA PHE A 422 8.39 15.99 16.07
C PHE A 422 8.20 16.59 14.67
N GLY A 423 8.92 17.67 14.35
CA GLY A 423 8.78 18.37 13.08
C GLY A 423 7.35 18.88 12.86
N ASP A 424 6.86 18.75 11.64
CA ASP A 424 5.46 19.05 11.30
C ASP A 424 4.51 17.84 11.45
N TRP A 425 4.98 16.71 12.01
CA TRP A 425 4.16 15.52 12.28
C TRP A 425 3.29 15.67 13.53
N MET A 426 3.86 16.17 14.63
CA MET A 426 3.15 16.43 15.90
C MET A 426 3.64 17.75 16.54
N PRO A 427 2.81 18.47 17.28
CA PRO A 427 3.22 19.67 18.00
C PRO A 427 4.00 19.30 19.28
N PRO A 428 4.88 20.19 19.80
CA PRO A 428 5.54 19.97 21.09
C PRO A 428 4.57 19.73 22.25
N ALA A 429 3.37 20.33 22.19
CA ALA A 429 2.32 20.21 23.20
C ALA A 429 1.83 18.77 23.42
N VAL A 430 2.08 17.84 22.49
CA VAL A 430 1.70 16.43 22.65
C VAL A 430 2.31 15.80 23.90
N ARG A 431 3.48 16.28 24.35
CA ARG A 431 4.14 15.79 25.57
C ARG A 431 3.35 16.06 26.84
N ASN A 432 2.40 16.99 26.81
CA ASN A 432 1.56 17.35 27.95
C ASN A 432 0.29 16.49 28.03
N LEU A 433 0.04 15.64 27.04
CA LEU A 433 -1.10 14.72 27.05
C LEU A 433 -0.75 13.47 27.86
N ALA A 434 -1.73 13.00 28.63
CA ALA A 434 -1.60 11.77 29.40
C ALA A 434 -2.25 10.59 28.65
N PRO A 435 -1.59 9.42 28.60
CA PRO A 435 -2.21 8.21 28.06
C PRO A 435 -3.33 7.71 28.97
N SER A 436 -4.29 6.96 28.42
CA SER A 436 -5.38 6.37 29.21
C SER A 436 -4.83 5.37 30.24
N ALA A 437 -5.18 5.58 31.51
CA ALA A 437 -4.76 4.69 32.60
C ALA A 437 -5.55 3.37 32.61
N ALA A 438 -6.84 3.43 32.25
CA ALA A 438 -7.72 2.28 32.19
C ALA A 438 -7.91 1.79 30.74
N PRO A 439 -8.13 0.47 30.54
CA PRO A 439 -8.54 -0.04 29.25
C PRO A 439 -9.93 0.48 28.87
N GLU A 440 -10.12 0.83 27.60
CA GLU A 440 -11.40 1.20 27.01
C GLU A 440 -11.72 0.31 25.80
N GLU A 441 -13.00 -0.01 25.60
CA GLU A 441 -13.46 -0.71 24.39
C GLU A 441 -13.91 0.30 23.34
N VAL A 442 -13.40 0.14 22.12
CA VAL A 442 -13.69 0.99 20.97
C VAL A 442 -14.31 0.15 19.89
N VAL A 443 -15.50 0.57 19.45
CA VAL A 443 -16.26 -0.07 18.38
C VAL A 443 -15.99 0.67 17.07
N VAL A 444 -15.42 -0.04 16.09
CA VAL A 444 -15.05 0.50 14.79
C VAL A 444 -16.04 0.03 13.73
N THR A 445 -16.81 0.97 13.15
CA THR A 445 -17.72 0.67 12.03
C THR A 445 -16.95 0.44 10.74
N ILE A 446 -17.28 -0.64 10.04
CA ILE A 446 -16.64 -1.04 8.78
C ILE A 446 -17.52 -0.65 7.59
N ALA A 447 -16.93 0.04 6.62
CA ALA A 447 -17.68 0.59 5.48
C ALA A 447 -17.72 -0.34 4.26
N GLN A 448 -16.80 -1.30 4.13
CA GLN A 448 -16.64 -2.11 2.91
C GLN A 448 -15.89 -3.44 3.14
N GLY A 449 -15.69 -4.20 2.05
CA GLY A 449 -14.99 -5.51 1.98
C GLY A 449 -13.66 -5.60 2.71
N GLY A 450 -12.84 -4.57 2.48
CA GLY A 450 -11.50 -4.44 3.00
C GLY A 450 -11.03 -3.01 2.79
N GLY A 451 -10.14 -2.53 3.64
CA GLY A 451 -9.73 -1.14 3.62
C GLY A 451 -9.02 -0.74 4.90
N ARG A 452 -9.02 0.56 5.13
CA ARG A 452 -8.42 1.19 6.31
C ARG A 452 -9.43 2.15 6.90
N THR A 453 -9.45 2.32 8.21
CA THR A 453 -10.36 3.27 8.87
C THR A 453 -9.74 3.81 10.15
N ALA A 454 -9.98 5.09 10.45
CA ALA A 454 -9.54 5.66 11.71
C ALA A 454 -10.27 5.00 12.89
N ILE A 455 -9.51 4.66 13.94
CA ILE A 455 -10.05 4.08 15.19
C ILE A 455 -10.62 5.17 16.11
N GLY A 456 -10.17 6.41 15.95
CA GLY A 456 -10.54 7.52 16.83
C GLY A 456 -9.76 7.58 18.14
N ARG A 457 -8.63 6.86 18.20
CA ARG A 457 -7.64 6.93 19.28
C ARG A 457 -6.26 7.18 18.70
N GLY A 458 -5.41 7.77 19.53
CA GLY A 458 -4.07 8.15 19.18
C GLY A 458 -3.02 7.49 20.06
N ALA A 459 -1.88 7.13 19.49
CA ALA A 459 -0.67 6.79 20.24
C ALA A 459 0.08 8.08 20.63
N LEU A 460 0.44 8.21 21.91
CA LEU A 460 1.33 9.28 22.35
C LEU A 460 2.81 8.90 22.09
N PRO A 461 3.68 9.86 21.75
CA PRO A 461 5.09 9.57 21.52
C PRO A 461 5.74 8.90 22.73
N GLY A 462 6.35 7.73 22.54
CA GLY A 462 7.06 6.98 23.57
C GLY A 462 6.17 6.28 24.60
N ALA A 463 4.85 6.47 24.59
CA ALA A 463 3.93 5.80 25.51
C ALA A 463 3.46 4.46 24.94
N PRO A 464 3.44 3.38 25.75
CA PRO A 464 2.97 2.08 25.29
C PRO A 464 1.45 2.08 25.09
N VAL A 465 1.00 1.45 24.00
CA VAL A 465 -0.38 1.15 23.65
C VAL A 465 -0.58 -0.35 23.76
N GLU A 466 -1.51 -0.78 24.60
CA GLU A 466 -1.97 -2.17 24.62
C GLU A 466 -3.22 -2.28 23.73
N VAL A 467 -3.24 -3.27 22.83
CA VAL A 467 -4.35 -3.52 21.90
C VAL A 467 -4.74 -5.00 21.90
N GLU A 468 -6.03 -5.27 22.03
CA GLU A 468 -6.62 -6.61 21.95
C GLU A 468 -7.85 -6.58 21.05
N VAL A 469 -8.00 -7.59 20.19
CA VAL A 469 -9.22 -7.79 19.40
C VAL A 469 -10.24 -8.54 20.26
N VAL A 470 -11.30 -7.84 20.68
CA VAL A 470 -12.40 -8.42 21.47
C VAL A 470 -13.40 -9.13 20.56
N ASP A 471 -13.72 -8.51 19.42
CA ASP A 471 -14.57 -9.09 18.38
C ASP A 471 -14.03 -8.67 17.00
N ASP A 472 -13.64 -9.65 16.18
CA ASP A 472 -13.14 -9.43 14.83
C ASP A 472 -14.26 -9.36 13.77
N ALA A 473 -15.51 -9.55 14.18
CA ALA A 473 -16.70 -9.55 13.35
C ALA A 473 -16.69 -10.55 12.16
N GLY A 474 -15.80 -11.54 12.18
CA GLY A 474 -15.56 -12.49 11.08
C GLY A 474 -14.46 -12.07 10.10
N ALA A 475 -13.61 -11.09 10.44
CA ALA A 475 -12.54 -10.62 9.56
C ALA A 475 -11.55 -11.74 9.20
N SER A 476 -11.05 -11.72 7.97
CA SER A 476 -9.96 -12.61 7.55
C SER A 476 -8.60 -12.14 8.10
N SER A 477 -8.42 -10.83 8.22
CA SER A 477 -7.27 -10.22 8.90
C SER A 477 -7.61 -8.85 9.46
N LEU A 478 -6.93 -8.50 10.56
CA LEU A 478 -6.93 -7.17 11.17
C LEU A 478 -5.47 -6.76 11.43
N ALA A 479 -5.13 -5.50 11.21
CA ALA A 479 -3.84 -4.93 11.58
C ALA A 479 -4.00 -3.51 12.11
N LEU A 480 -3.17 -3.15 13.09
CA LEU A 480 -3.10 -1.79 13.63
C LEU A 480 -1.98 -1.03 12.92
N ARG A 481 -2.21 0.24 12.57
CA ARG A 481 -1.18 1.10 11.98
C ARG A 481 -1.24 2.53 12.49
N ILE A 482 -0.16 3.29 12.25
CA ILE A 482 -0.14 4.74 12.43
C ILE A 482 -0.51 5.44 11.11
N GLY A 483 -1.60 6.20 11.13
CA GLY A 483 -2.06 7.01 10.00
C GLY A 483 -2.47 6.22 8.76
N HIS A 484 -3.10 6.92 7.82
CA HIS A 484 -3.30 6.45 6.46
C HIS A 484 -2.87 7.55 5.47
N ILE A 485 -1.57 7.61 5.22
CA ILE A 485 -0.95 8.58 4.31
C ILE A 485 -0.20 7.88 3.18
N ARG A 486 0.12 8.62 2.11
CA ARG A 486 0.89 8.15 0.95
C ARG A 486 2.28 8.79 0.87
N ALA A 487 2.41 10.01 1.39
CA ALA A 487 3.60 10.83 1.25
C ALA A 487 4.02 11.43 2.59
N ARG A 488 5.33 11.53 2.77
CA ARG A 488 6.02 12.09 3.95
C ARG A 488 7.19 13.00 3.57
N GLY A 489 7.30 13.37 2.29
CA GLY A 489 8.49 13.99 1.72
C GLY A 489 9.65 13.01 1.57
N ASN A 490 10.76 13.48 1.02
CA ASN A 490 11.98 12.70 0.89
C ASN A 490 13.17 13.47 1.48
N PRO A 491 13.67 13.13 2.68
CA PRO A 491 14.79 13.87 3.30
C PRO A 491 16.09 13.80 2.49
N LEU A 492 16.20 12.91 1.48
CA LEU A 492 17.34 12.86 0.57
C LEU A 492 17.27 13.92 -0.55
N ALA A 493 16.09 14.48 -0.81
CA ALA A 493 15.82 15.47 -1.85
C ALA A 493 15.34 16.82 -1.28
N ASP A 494 14.72 16.80 -0.10
CA ASP A 494 14.08 17.94 0.56
C ASP A 494 14.76 18.26 1.92
N ASN A 495 14.20 19.21 2.68
CA ASN A 495 14.56 19.42 4.08
C ASN A 495 14.12 18.24 4.96
N TYR A 496 14.84 18.00 6.06
CA TYR A 496 14.48 16.95 7.02
C TYR A 496 13.49 17.49 8.07
N ASP A 497 12.32 17.95 7.62
CA ASP A 497 11.32 18.67 8.43
C ASP A 497 10.51 17.77 9.39
N ARG A 498 10.67 16.46 9.31
CA ARG A 498 9.85 15.46 10.01
C ARG A 498 10.49 14.08 10.02
N PRO A 499 10.00 13.12 10.82
CA PRO A 499 10.51 11.77 10.79
C PRO A 499 10.49 11.13 9.40
N ARG A 500 11.44 10.23 9.10
CA ARG A 500 11.48 9.56 7.79
C ARG A 500 10.27 8.67 7.50
N TYR A 501 9.80 7.94 8.52
CA TYR A 501 8.71 6.96 8.43
C TYR A 501 7.72 7.05 9.61
N PRO A 502 7.08 8.20 9.84
CA PRO A 502 6.20 8.40 11.00
C PRO A 502 4.97 7.49 10.98
N ASP A 503 4.55 7.06 9.79
CA ASP A 503 3.45 6.13 9.52
C ASP A 503 3.90 4.68 9.26
N GLY A 504 5.22 4.41 9.38
CA GLY A 504 5.87 3.19 8.90
C GLY A 504 5.61 1.94 9.72
N HIS A 505 4.66 1.98 10.65
CA HIS A 505 4.34 0.89 11.55
C HIS A 505 2.96 0.34 11.25
N GLN A 506 2.92 -0.94 10.86
CA GLN A 506 1.70 -1.71 10.63
C GLN A 506 1.92 -3.10 11.22
N VAL A 507 1.07 -3.49 12.17
CA VAL A 507 1.23 -4.73 12.94
C VAL A 507 -0.05 -5.55 12.87
N THR A 508 0.05 -6.80 12.42
CA THR A 508 -1.08 -7.74 12.40
C THR A 508 -1.56 -8.01 13.82
N LEU A 509 -2.86 -7.91 14.05
CA LEU A 509 -3.47 -8.18 15.34
C LEU A 509 -3.81 -9.67 15.46
N PRO A 510 -3.19 -10.42 16.39
CA PRO A 510 -3.52 -11.82 16.61
C PRO A 510 -4.88 -11.95 17.31
N LYS A 511 -5.59 -13.06 17.04
CA LYS A 511 -6.82 -13.38 17.78
C LYS A 511 -6.50 -13.83 19.20
N GLY A 512 -7.25 -13.34 20.18
CA GLY A 512 -7.19 -13.79 21.57
C GLY A 512 -5.91 -13.45 22.33
N ARG A 513 -5.06 -12.55 21.81
CA ARG A 513 -3.82 -12.10 22.47
C ARG A 513 -3.68 -10.59 22.35
N ALA A 514 -3.41 -9.93 23.46
CA ALA A 514 -3.04 -8.51 23.46
C ALA A 514 -1.62 -8.29 22.94
N LEU A 515 -1.40 -7.19 22.22
CA LEU A 515 -0.08 -6.69 21.86
C LEU A 515 0.22 -5.41 22.63
N THR A 516 1.48 -5.25 23.04
CA THR A 516 2.01 -3.97 23.55
C THR A 516 2.86 -3.35 22.45
N LEU A 517 2.52 -2.12 22.07
CA LEU A 517 3.10 -1.39 20.96
C LEU A 517 3.56 -0.02 21.43
N VAL A 518 4.72 0.45 20.99
CA VAL A 518 5.22 1.79 21.35
C VAL A 518 5.75 2.50 20.12
N TYR A 519 5.46 3.80 19.98
CA TYR A 519 5.77 4.56 18.77
C TYR A 519 6.60 5.80 19.12
N PRO A 520 7.81 5.99 18.55
CA PRO A 520 8.67 7.13 18.91
C PRO A 520 8.05 8.50 18.67
N TRP A 521 7.14 8.60 17.70
CA TRP A 521 6.52 9.86 17.28
C TRP A 521 5.01 9.92 17.54
N GLY A 522 4.41 8.83 18.01
CA GLY A 522 2.96 8.72 18.12
C GLY A 522 2.24 8.93 16.78
N GLY A 523 0.91 9.09 16.83
CA GLY A 523 0.09 9.37 15.66
C GLY A 523 -1.28 8.70 15.70
N PRO A 524 -2.22 9.12 14.83
CA PRO A 524 -3.58 8.58 14.84
C PRO A 524 -3.56 7.09 14.52
N LEU A 525 -4.27 6.29 15.32
CA LEU A 525 -4.38 4.84 15.09
C LEU A 525 -5.44 4.55 14.02
N PHE A 526 -5.07 3.68 13.08
CA PHE A 526 -5.95 3.17 12.02
C PHE A 526 -6.02 1.65 12.08
N LEU A 527 -7.17 1.11 11.68
CA LEU A 527 -7.43 -0.31 11.52
C LEU A 527 -7.39 -0.67 10.04
N ASP A 528 -6.47 -1.56 9.67
CA ASP A 528 -6.49 -2.25 8.38
C ASP A 528 -7.33 -3.53 8.54
N TYR A 529 -8.29 -3.75 7.66
CA TYR A 529 -9.23 -4.87 7.73
C TYR A 529 -9.46 -5.52 6.36
N GLN A 530 -9.76 -6.82 6.36
CA GLN A 530 -10.11 -7.59 5.16
C GLN A 530 -11.22 -8.61 5.47
N GLY A 531 -11.99 -8.95 4.44
CA GLY A 531 -12.99 -10.03 4.49
C GLY A 531 -14.27 -9.69 5.24
N LEU A 532 -14.61 -8.41 5.39
CA LEU A 532 -15.80 -7.96 6.13
C LEU A 532 -16.88 -7.39 5.20
N ALA A 533 -18.15 -7.49 5.59
CA ALA A 533 -19.22 -6.76 4.91
C ALA A 533 -19.34 -5.33 5.45
N ALA A 534 -19.88 -4.42 4.63
CA ALA A 534 -20.26 -3.07 5.07
C ALA A 534 -21.28 -3.14 6.23
N GLY A 535 -21.13 -2.27 7.22
CA GLY A 535 -21.96 -2.19 8.43
C GLY A 535 -21.53 -3.12 9.58
N ARG A 536 -20.54 -4.00 9.37
CA ARG A 536 -19.96 -4.80 10.46
C ARG A 536 -19.21 -3.91 11.45
N LYS A 537 -19.10 -4.36 12.70
CA LYS A 537 -18.48 -3.63 13.80
C LYS A 537 -17.37 -4.48 14.40
N VAL A 538 -16.14 -4.01 14.36
CA VAL A 538 -14.99 -4.63 15.04
C VAL A 538 -14.85 -3.97 16.41
N THR A 539 -14.61 -4.77 17.46
CA THR A 539 -14.41 -4.26 18.82
C THR A 539 -12.96 -4.47 19.24
N LEU A 540 -12.29 -3.38 19.59
CA LEU A 540 -10.92 -3.37 20.10
C LEU A 540 -10.91 -2.93 21.56
N ARG A 541 -10.11 -3.57 22.40
CA ARG A 541 -9.79 -3.08 23.74
C ARG A 541 -8.43 -2.41 23.70
N LEU A 542 -8.38 -1.15 24.14
CA LEU A 542 -7.21 -0.29 24.05
C LEU A 542 -6.85 0.29 25.42
N LYS A 543 -5.57 0.35 25.74
CA LYS A 543 -5.04 1.07 26.92
C LYS A 543 -3.79 1.84 26.51
N GLY A 544 -3.49 2.93 27.21
CA GLY A 544 -2.32 3.75 26.91
C GLY A 544 -2.52 4.70 25.73
N VAL A 545 -3.77 4.88 25.28
CA VAL A 545 -4.14 5.72 24.13
C VAL A 545 -4.62 7.10 24.59
N THR A 546 -4.70 8.06 23.67
CA THR A 546 -5.35 9.35 23.91
C THR A 546 -6.52 9.57 22.96
N ARG A 547 -7.50 10.37 23.42
CA ARG A 547 -8.49 11.00 22.54
C ARG A 547 -7.88 12.26 21.92
N TYR A 548 -8.28 12.56 20.69
CA TYR A 548 -7.85 13.75 19.95
C TYR A 548 -9.04 14.32 19.16
N ALA A 549 -8.79 15.29 18.27
CA ALA A 549 -9.79 15.85 17.37
C ALA A 549 -10.29 14.81 16.35
N HIS A 550 -11.12 13.88 16.81
CA HIS A 550 -11.73 12.83 16.02
C HIS A 550 -13.25 12.99 16.00
N PHE A 551 -13.82 13.03 14.80
CA PHE A 551 -15.26 13.13 14.60
C PHE A 551 -15.73 11.88 13.84
N ASP A 552 -16.61 11.05 14.43
CA ASP A 552 -17.15 9.87 13.77
C ASP A 552 -18.66 10.01 13.58
N PHE A 553 -19.10 10.18 12.33
CA PHE A 553 -20.50 10.27 11.94
C PHE A 553 -21.02 8.98 11.29
N THR A 554 -20.25 7.88 11.35
CA THR A 554 -20.74 6.55 10.95
C THR A 554 -21.70 5.97 11.99
N GLN A 555 -21.72 6.56 13.20
CA GLN A 555 -22.69 6.33 14.26
C GLN A 555 -23.11 7.68 14.86
N PRO A 556 -24.25 7.78 15.57
CA PRO A 556 -24.60 9.00 16.29
C PRO A 556 -23.52 9.36 17.32
N MET A 557 -22.94 10.54 17.19
CA MET A 557 -21.97 11.09 18.14
C MET A 557 -22.72 11.77 19.29
N SER A 558 -22.34 11.48 20.53
CA SER A 558 -22.92 12.15 21.71
C SER A 558 -22.45 13.61 21.81
N ALA A 559 -23.21 14.44 22.55
CA ALA A 559 -22.83 15.83 22.80
C ALA A 559 -21.47 15.95 23.50
N ASP A 560 -21.16 15.03 24.42
CA ASP A 560 -19.89 15.00 25.14
C ASP A 560 -18.72 14.62 24.23
N GLU A 561 -18.89 13.63 23.36
CA GLU A 561 -17.88 13.27 22.36
C GLU A 561 -17.61 14.45 21.43
N MET A 562 -18.67 15.12 20.95
CA MET A 562 -18.55 16.29 20.08
C MET A 562 -17.77 17.41 20.79
N ALA A 563 -18.16 17.75 22.02
CA ALA A 563 -17.48 18.79 22.81
C ALA A 563 -16.00 18.46 23.06
N GLN A 564 -15.66 17.19 23.32
CA GLN A 564 -14.28 16.73 23.46
C GLN A 564 -13.47 16.90 22.17
N ALA A 565 -14.03 16.49 21.03
CA ALA A 565 -13.37 16.60 19.73
C ALA A 565 -13.17 18.07 19.31
N VAL A 566 -14.18 18.91 19.52
CA VAL A 566 -14.11 20.38 19.31
C VAL A 566 -13.04 21.00 20.18
N GLY A 567 -13.04 20.69 21.48
CA GLY A 567 -12.03 21.18 22.43
C GLY A 567 -10.61 20.76 22.02
N ALA A 568 -10.42 19.51 21.61
CA ALA A 568 -9.13 19.02 21.13
C ALA A 568 -8.66 19.74 19.86
N LEU A 569 -9.54 20.01 18.89
CA LEU A 569 -9.18 20.75 17.68
C LEU A 569 -8.77 22.20 18.01
N SER A 570 -9.51 22.85 18.91
CA SER A 570 -9.18 24.19 19.38
C SER A 570 -7.81 24.23 20.08
N ARG A 571 -7.56 23.32 21.03
CA ARG A 571 -6.27 23.24 21.75
C ARG A 571 -5.10 22.92 20.81
N GLY A 572 -5.30 22.00 19.87
CA GLY A 572 -4.25 21.60 18.92
C GLY A 572 -3.07 20.89 19.56
N ASP A 573 -3.32 20.12 20.62
CA ASP A 573 -2.32 19.44 21.45
C ASP A 573 -1.84 18.10 20.86
N TYR A 574 -2.66 17.41 20.06
CA TYR A 574 -2.32 16.11 19.44
C TYR A 574 -1.84 16.20 17.96
N GLY A 575 -1.90 17.35 17.30
CA GLY A 575 -1.33 17.53 15.95
C GLY A 575 -2.16 17.03 14.76
N TRP A 576 -3.02 16.02 14.93
CA TRP A 576 -3.89 15.51 13.87
C TRP A 576 -5.37 15.73 14.16
N GLN A 577 -6.14 15.91 13.09
CA GLN A 577 -7.60 15.88 13.10
C GLN A 577 -8.05 14.80 12.11
N THR A 578 -8.99 13.97 12.54
CA THR A 578 -9.65 13.01 11.65
C THR A 578 -11.17 13.16 11.70
N ALA A 579 -11.83 12.90 10.59
CA ALA A 579 -13.28 12.85 10.52
C ALA A 579 -13.73 11.67 9.67
N LYS A 580 -14.74 10.94 10.13
CA LYS A 580 -15.34 9.81 9.42
C LYS A 580 -16.77 10.13 9.07
N PHE A 581 -17.10 9.92 7.80
CA PHE A 581 -18.41 10.10 7.23
C PHE A 581 -18.79 8.81 6.50
N GLU A 582 -20.07 8.64 6.18
CA GLU A 582 -20.42 7.56 5.26
C GLU A 582 -19.79 7.83 3.88
N GLY A 583 -19.04 6.86 3.35
CA GLY A 583 -18.33 6.98 2.07
C GLY A 583 -17.08 7.86 2.07
N GLY A 584 -16.63 8.39 3.22
CA GLY A 584 -15.49 9.31 3.25
C GLY A 584 -14.78 9.42 4.59
N GLU A 585 -13.46 9.58 4.56
CA GLU A 585 -12.66 9.86 5.75
C GLU A 585 -11.63 10.95 5.47
N VAL A 586 -11.41 11.84 6.44
CA VAL A 586 -10.43 12.91 6.40
C VAL A 586 -9.38 12.66 7.46
N GLN A 587 -8.12 12.81 7.09
CA GLN A 587 -6.98 12.92 8.00
C GLN A 587 -6.18 14.17 7.63
N GLN A 588 -6.01 15.12 8.53
CA GLN A 588 -5.19 16.30 8.26
C GLN A 588 -4.47 16.77 9.51
N THR A 589 -3.34 17.45 9.36
CA THR A 589 -2.73 18.09 10.52
C THR A 589 -3.63 19.21 11.01
N ILE A 590 -3.65 19.45 12.32
CA ILE A 590 -4.42 20.54 12.93
C ILE A 590 -3.95 21.89 12.38
N ALA A 591 -2.66 22.04 12.05
CA ALA A 591 -2.15 23.23 11.38
C ALA A 591 -2.87 23.48 10.04
N LYS A 592 -3.03 22.45 9.21
CA LYS A 592 -3.75 22.55 7.94
C LYS A 592 -5.25 22.76 8.15
N ALA A 593 -5.88 22.08 9.10
CA ALA A 593 -7.29 22.34 9.45
C ALA A 593 -7.49 23.80 9.89
N LYS A 594 -6.68 24.31 10.81
CA LYS A 594 -6.76 25.69 11.30
C LYS A 594 -6.53 26.74 10.20
N SER A 595 -5.71 26.45 9.19
CA SER A 595 -5.51 27.35 8.05
C SER A 595 -6.76 27.56 7.19
N VAL A 596 -7.77 26.69 7.30
CA VAL A 596 -9.01 26.76 6.50
C VAL A 596 -10.29 26.90 7.31
N ILE A 597 -10.26 26.64 8.63
CA ILE A 597 -11.40 26.89 9.54
C ILE A 597 -11.79 28.38 9.57
N GLY A 598 -10.79 29.27 9.54
CA GLY A 598 -11.03 30.71 9.64
C GLY A 598 -11.67 31.09 10.97
N SER A 599 -12.77 31.85 10.93
CA SER A 599 -13.53 32.29 12.11
C SER A 599 -14.61 31.31 12.56
N GLN A 600 -14.80 30.19 11.86
CA GLN A 600 -15.81 29.19 12.21
C GLN A 600 -15.41 28.44 13.48
N SER A 601 -16.39 27.94 14.24
CA SER A 601 -16.09 26.94 15.26
C SER A 601 -15.62 25.63 14.61
N PRO A 602 -14.79 24.82 15.30
CA PRO A 602 -14.45 23.46 14.86
C PRO A 602 -15.67 22.63 14.45
N GLU A 603 -16.75 22.72 15.20
CA GLU A 603 -18.00 21.99 14.94
C GLU A 603 -18.64 22.42 13.62
N GLN A 604 -18.83 23.73 13.41
CA GLN A 604 -19.35 24.28 12.15
C GLN A 604 -18.47 23.90 10.95
N TYR A 605 -17.16 23.92 11.12
CA TYR A 605 -16.24 23.52 10.06
C TYR A 605 -16.43 22.04 9.66
N VAL A 606 -16.53 21.13 10.64
CA VAL A 606 -16.69 19.71 10.37
C VAL A 606 -18.08 19.38 9.83
N LEU A 607 -19.14 19.91 10.45
CA LEU A 607 -20.53 19.63 10.07
C LEU A 607 -20.91 20.36 8.78
N ASP A 608 -20.72 21.67 8.70
CA ASP A 608 -21.17 22.43 7.54
C ASP A 608 -20.14 22.38 6.40
N GLY A 609 -18.85 22.46 6.73
CA GLY A 609 -17.77 22.45 5.75
C GLY A 609 -17.54 21.07 5.17
N LEU A 610 -17.05 20.14 5.99
CA LEU A 610 -16.66 18.82 5.50
C LEU A 610 -17.89 17.96 5.17
N LYS A 611 -18.79 17.74 6.15
CA LYS A 611 -19.92 16.84 5.96
C LYS A 611 -20.91 17.39 4.93
N VAL A 612 -21.52 18.55 5.18
CA VAL A 612 -22.61 19.05 4.32
C VAL A 612 -22.11 19.47 2.95
N ARG A 613 -21.04 20.28 2.88
CA ARG A 613 -20.64 20.94 1.64
C ARG A 613 -19.68 20.12 0.77
N ILE A 614 -18.93 19.15 1.31
CA ILE A 614 -18.10 18.23 0.51
C ILE A 614 -18.83 16.90 0.27
N PHE A 615 -19.06 16.11 1.32
CA PHE A 615 -19.56 14.74 1.15
C PHE A 615 -21.06 14.67 0.84
N ASP A 616 -21.91 15.28 1.66
CA ASP A 616 -23.36 15.24 1.47
C ASP A 616 -23.77 15.92 0.15
N SER A 617 -23.06 16.96 -0.31
CA SER A 617 -23.23 17.55 -1.65
C SER A 617 -23.11 16.51 -2.75
N ASN A 618 -22.02 15.76 -2.76
CA ASN A 618 -21.78 14.70 -3.73
C ASN A 618 -22.81 13.56 -3.58
N HIS A 619 -23.05 13.12 -2.35
CA HIS A 619 -23.93 11.98 -2.08
C HIS A 619 -25.39 12.26 -2.45
N LEU A 620 -25.83 13.52 -2.27
CA LEU A 620 -27.16 13.97 -2.67
C LEU A 620 -27.32 13.80 -4.18
N VAL A 621 -26.38 14.37 -4.94
CA VAL A 621 -26.38 14.37 -6.42
C VAL A 621 -26.26 12.95 -6.97
N ASN A 622 -25.49 12.09 -6.32
CA ASN A 622 -25.39 10.68 -6.68
C ASN A 622 -26.59 9.85 -6.22
N GLY A 623 -27.48 10.38 -5.40
CA GLY A 623 -28.67 9.70 -4.90
C GLY A 623 -28.37 8.48 -4.03
N TYR A 624 -27.34 8.56 -3.18
CA TYR A 624 -27.05 7.49 -2.23
C TYR A 624 -28.11 7.40 -1.13
N ALA A 625 -28.27 6.22 -0.54
CA ALA A 625 -29.32 5.90 0.42
C ALA A 625 -29.15 6.60 1.79
N ASN A 626 -27.96 7.16 2.04
CA ASN A 626 -27.67 7.94 3.25
C ASN A 626 -28.17 9.39 3.18
N MET A 627 -28.67 9.82 2.02
CA MET A 627 -29.26 11.13 1.83
C MET A 627 -30.79 11.05 1.82
N PRO A 628 -31.48 12.07 2.36
CA PRO A 628 -32.93 12.11 2.30
C PRO A 628 -33.41 12.14 0.85
N LEU A 629 -34.45 11.35 0.57
CA LEU A 629 -35.09 11.32 -0.74
C LEU A 629 -36.08 12.50 -0.86
N GLN A 630 -35.87 13.37 -1.85
CA GLN A 630 -36.78 14.49 -2.09
C GLN A 630 -38.17 13.99 -2.48
N PRO A 631 -39.26 14.71 -2.15
CA PRO A 631 -40.62 14.27 -2.42
C PRO A 631 -40.89 13.94 -3.90
N LYS A 632 -40.40 14.77 -4.83
CA LYS A 632 -40.57 14.53 -6.27
C LYS A 632 -39.74 13.35 -6.77
N VAL A 633 -38.52 13.17 -6.26
CA VAL A 633 -37.71 11.98 -6.56
C VAL A 633 -38.45 10.71 -6.09
N ALA A 634 -39.01 10.72 -4.87
CA ALA A 634 -39.80 9.60 -4.35
C ALA A 634 -41.05 9.33 -5.19
N GLU A 635 -41.74 10.37 -5.64
CA GLU A 635 -42.88 10.27 -6.55
C GLU A 635 -42.51 9.61 -7.87
N LEU A 636 -41.47 10.11 -8.54
CA LEU A 636 -41.02 9.57 -9.83
C LEU A 636 -40.48 8.14 -9.70
N CYS A 637 -39.81 7.82 -8.60
CA CYS A 637 -39.40 6.44 -8.33
C CYS A 637 -40.61 5.48 -8.25
N ARG A 638 -41.72 5.90 -7.61
CA ARG A 638 -42.95 5.10 -7.60
C ARG A 638 -43.57 5.01 -9.00
N GLU A 639 -43.66 6.14 -9.71
CA GLU A 639 -44.19 6.19 -11.09
C GLU A 639 -43.42 5.25 -12.02
N PHE A 640 -42.10 5.18 -11.89
CA PHE A 640 -41.24 4.35 -12.72
C PHE A 640 -41.13 2.89 -12.24
N GLY A 641 -41.67 2.57 -11.06
CA GLY A 641 -41.47 1.27 -10.41
C GLY A 641 -40.01 1.01 -10.03
N TRP A 642 -39.25 2.05 -9.69
CA TRP A 642 -37.85 2.00 -9.30
C TRP A 642 -37.68 1.79 -7.80
N THR A 643 -36.84 0.84 -7.42
CA THR A 643 -36.41 0.64 -6.03
C THR A 643 -35.34 1.67 -5.68
N CYS A 644 -35.76 2.87 -5.27
CA CYS A 644 -34.86 4.00 -5.04
C CYS A 644 -34.22 4.09 -3.64
N ALA A 645 -34.41 3.09 -2.78
CA ALA A 645 -33.88 3.04 -1.42
C ALA A 645 -33.09 1.74 -1.18
N GLY A 646 -32.45 1.66 0.00
CA GLY A 646 -31.77 0.47 0.47
C GLY A 646 -30.40 0.21 -0.16
N ASP A 647 -29.94 -1.02 0.04
CA ASP A 647 -28.55 -1.45 -0.15
C ASP A 647 -27.97 -1.25 -1.55
N MET A 648 -28.83 -1.25 -2.58
CA MET A 648 -28.44 -1.06 -3.98
C MET A 648 -27.87 0.34 -4.24
N HIS A 649 -28.28 1.31 -3.42
CA HIS A 649 -27.86 2.71 -3.50
C HIS A 649 -27.01 3.12 -2.30
N ARG A 650 -26.37 2.19 -1.59
CA ARG A 650 -25.36 2.56 -0.58
C ARG A 650 -24.31 3.48 -1.17
N ALA A 651 -23.74 4.32 -0.31
CA ALA A 651 -22.55 5.09 -0.62
C ALA A 651 -21.42 4.15 -1.11
N PRO A 652 -20.50 4.67 -1.93
CA PRO A 652 -19.46 3.86 -2.55
C PRO A 652 -18.37 3.54 -1.53
N SER A 653 -17.28 2.94 -2.01
CA SER A 653 -16.08 2.72 -1.21
C SER A 653 -15.56 4.03 -0.60
N VAL A 654 -15.01 3.96 0.61
CA VAL A 654 -14.50 5.12 1.35
C VAL A 654 -13.46 5.88 0.53
N GLN A 655 -13.70 7.16 0.29
CA GLN A 655 -12.69 8.09 -0.19
C GLN A 655 -11.92 8.67 1.00
N HIS A 656 -10.62 8.38 1.10
CA HIS A 656 -9.75 8.99 2.07
C HIS A 656 -9.19 10.31 1.52
N PHE A 657 -9.09 11.32 2.38
CA PHE A 657 -8.42 12.58 2.08
C PHE A 657 -7.33 12.88 3.09
N VAL A 658 -6.18 13.36 2.60
CA VAL A 658 -5.06 13.78 3.44
C VAL A 658 -4.75 15.26 3.25
N GLY A 659 -4.92 16.05 4.30
CA GLY A 659 -4.50 17.46 4.35
C GLY A 659 -3.18 17.61 5.10
N TRP A 660 -2.05 17.44 4.39
CA TRP A 660 -0.72 17.58 4.97
C TRP A 660 0.34 17.81 3.87
N ILE A 661 0.70 16.73 3.18
CA ILE A 661 1.71 16.65 2.12
C ILE A 661 1.08 15.87 0.97
N ALA A 662 1.20 16.40 -0.24
CA ALA A 662 0.76 15.71 -1.43
C ALA A 662 1.85 14.77 -1.96
N ALA A 663 1.46 13.61 -2.50
CA ALA A 663 2.38 12.71 -3.20
C ALA A 663 2.82 13.27 -4.56
N CYS A 664 2.03 14.17 -5.15
CA CYS A 664 2.34 14.88 -6.38
C CYS A 664 1.68 16.26 -6.44
N GLY A 665 2.34 17.23 -7.07
CA GLY A 665 1.77 18.58 -7.24
C GLY A 665 1.32 19.23 -5.92
N PHE A 666 0.30 20.08 -6.00
CA PHE A 666 -0.32 20.73 -4.83
C PHE A 666 -1.46 19.89 -4.22
N LEU A 667 -2.22 19.21 -5.09
CA LEU A 667 -3.29 18.27 -4.77
C LEU A 667 -3.13 17.08 -5.72
N CYS A 668 -2.99 15.88 -5.18
CA CYS A 668 -2.76 14.66 -5.95
C CYS A 668 -3.95 13.71 -5.80
N SER A 669 -4.37 13.15 -6.92
CA SER A 669 -5.46 12.19 -6.96
C SER A 669 -5.08 10.82 -6.38
N GLY A 670 -6.11 10.07 -5.94
CA GLY A 670 -6.04 8.67 -5.56
C GLY A 670 -6.84 8.37 -4.29
N ASN A 671 -6.48 7.32 -3.57
CA ASN A 671 -7.13 6.97 -2.30
C ASN A 671 -6.08 6.56 -1.25
N PRO A 672 -5.61 7.49 -0.40
CA PRO A 672 -6.11 8.86 -0.24
C PRO A 672 -5.82 9.80 -1.43
N SER A 673 -6.69 10.79 -1.65
CA SER A 673 -6.30 12.02 -2.36
C SER A 673 -5.64 12.95 -1.35
N ASP A 674 -4.47 13.50 -1.68
CA ASP A 674 -3.62 14.21 -0.73
C ASP A 674 -3.22 15.60 -1.22
N GLY A 675 -3.08 16.55 -0.30
CA GLY A 675 -2.84 17.94 -0.64
C GLY A 675 -1.93 18.65 0.36
N PHE A 676 -1.14 19.62 -0.14
CA PHE A 676 -0.40 20.59 0.69
C PHE A 676 -1.32 21.66 1.30
N ALA A 677 -2.60 21.32 1.54
CA ALA A 677 -3.66 22.22 1.94
C ALA A 677 -4.57 21.58 3.00
N GLY A 678 -5.22 22.40 3.82
CA GLY A 678 -6.35 21.96 4.62
C GLY A 678 -7.56 21.64 3.75
N LEU A 679 -8.41 20.73 4.21
CA LEU A 679 -9.64 20.40 3.50
C LEU A 679 -10.69 21.49 3.69
N ALA A 680 -11.23 22.01 2.61
CA ALA A 680 -12.31 23.00 2.64
C ALA A 680 -13.24 22.82 1.43
N PRO A 681 -14.51 23.24 1.52
CA PRO A 681 -15.40 23.27 0.35
C PRO A 681 -14.76 24.04 -0.79
N GLY A 682 -14.51 23.36 -1.90
CA GLY A 682 -13.76 23.93 -3.01
C GLY A 682 -13.56 22.94 -4.14
N TRP A 683 -13.25 23.48 -5.32
CA TRP A 683 -13.21 22.71 -6.56
C TRP A 683 -12.32 21.47 -6.49
N GLY A 684 -11.09 21.60 -5.97
CA GLY A 684 -10.12 20.50 -5.93
C GLY A 684 -10.68 19.29 -5.19
N TRP A 685 -11.15 19.47 -3.96
CA TRP A 685 -11.67 18.35 -3.16
C TRP A 685 -12.95 17.73 -3.75
N TRP A 686 -13.84 18.53 -4.34
CA TRP A 686 -15.01 17.99 -5.03
C TRP A 686 -14.66 17.24 -6.32
N HIS A 687 -13.67 17.73 -7.07
CA HIS A 687 -13.13 17.09 -8.27
C HIS A 687 -12.54 15.71 -7.94
N GLU A 688 -11.72 15.64 -6.89
CA GLU A 688 -11.13 14.39 -6.42
C GLU A 688 -12.18 13.39 -5.92
N LEU A 689 -13.16 13.85 -5.13
CA LEU A 689 -14.31 13.02 -4.73
C LEU A 689 -15.10 12.53 -5.95
N GLY A 690 -15.20 13.36 -6.99
CA GLY A 690 -15.87 13.03 -8.23
C GLY A 690 -15.25 11.82 -8.94
N HIS A 691 -13.92 11.65 -8.91
CA HIS A 691 -13.28 10.48 -9.53
C HIS A 691 -13.75 9.16 -8.90
N ASN A 692 -13.97 9.14 -7.59
CA ASN A 692 -14.47 7.97 -6.86
C ASN A 692 -15.94 7.66 -7.18
N THR A 693 -16.73 8.69 -7.47
CA THR A 693 -18.20 8.63 -7.37
C THR A 693 -18.93 8.85 -8.70
N VAL A 694 -18.24 9.21 -9.78
CA VAL A 694 -18.86 9.52 -11.08
C VAL A 694 -19.62 8.31 -11.67
N PRO A 695 -20.92 8.44 -11.97
CA PRO A 695 -21.71 7.37 -12.58
C PRO A 695 -21.42 7.26 -14.08
N ARG A 696 -21.73 6.10 -14.67
CA ARG A 696 -21.51 5.85 -16.10
C ARG A 696 -22.31 6.83 -16.96
N SER A 697 -23.51 7.20 -16.52
CA SER A 697 -24.38 8.16 -17.23
C SER A 697 -23.79 9.57 -17.40
N GLN A 698 -22.71 9.88 -16.67
CA GLN A 698 -21.99 11.15 -16.77
C GLN A 698 -20.71 11.07 -17.60
N LYS A 699 -20.27 9.86 -17.97
CA LYS A 699 -19.07 9.62 -18.77
C LYS A 699 -19.41 9.43 -20.25
N LEU A 700 -19.26 10.47 -21.06
CA LEU A 700 -19.61 10.45 -22.48
C LEU A 700 -18.36 10.20 -23.33
N VAL A 701 -18.18 8.94 -23.75
CA VAL A 701 -17.01 8.50 -24.53
C VAL A 701 -17.39 8.31 -25.99
N PHE A 702 -16.60 8.91 -26.89
CA PHE A 702 -16.71 8.77 -28.34
C PHE A 702 -15.31 8.62 -28.92
N GLU A 703 -15.00 7.46 -29.52
CA GLU A 703 -13.68 7.19 -30.12
C GLU A 703 -12.49 7.46 -29.18
N GLY A 704 -12.66 7.13 -27.89
CA GLY A 704 -11.66 7.41 -26.83
C GLY A 704 -11.58 8.87 -26.37
N LYS A 705 -12.39 9.76 -26.94
CA LYS A 705 -12.54 11.18 -26.60
C LYS A 705 -13.92 11.46 -25.97
N GLY A 706 -14.29 12.73 -25.87
CA GLY A 706 -15.52 13.22 -25.25
C GLY A 706 -15.30 13.73 -23.82
N CYS A 707 -16.34 13.61 -22.98
CA CYS A 707 -16.29 14.01 -21.58
C CYS A 707 -15.93 12.80 -20.71
N VAL A 708 -14.63 12.64 -20.44
CA VAL A 708 -14.04 11.50 -19.75
C VAL A 708 -13.05 11.95 -18.68
N THR A 709 -12.86 11.15 -17.62
CA THR A 709 -11.85 11.23 -16.55
C THR A 709 -11.75 12.57 -15.81
N GLU A 710 -11.32 13.62 -16.51
CA GLU A 710 -11.15 15.01 -16.04
C GLU A 710 -12.32 15.92 -16.45
N CYS A 711 -13.28 15.40 -17.20
CA CYS A 711 -14.50 16.11 -17.56
C CYS A 711 -15.72 15.56 -16.81
N ASP A 712 -15.85 14.24 -16.70
CA ASP A 712 -17.03 13.57 -16.15
C ASP A 712 -17.15 13.77 -14.63
N ASN A 713 -16.07 13.55 -13.88
CA ASN A 713 -15.99 13.80 -12.45
C ASN A 713 -16.33 15.26 -12.09
N ASN A 714 -15.98 16.18 -12.98
CA ASN A 714 -16.24 17.60 -12.81
C ASN A 714 -17.73 17.97 -12.92
N ILE A 715 -18.58 17.11 -13.50
CA ILE A 715 -20.03 17.30 -13.44
C ILE A 715 -20.50 17.26 -11.98
N LEU A 716 -19.98 16.33 -11.17
CA LEU A 716 -20.26 16.26 -9.74
C LEU A 716 -19.64 17.42 -8.95
N ALA A 717 -18.46 17.90 -9.35
CA ALA A 717 -17.87 19.10 -8.77
C ALA A 717 -18.70 20.36 -9.06
N ASN A 718 -19.19 20.51 -10.29
CA ASN A 718 -20.09 21.58 -10.69
C ASN A 718 -21.45 21.49 -9.95
N ALA A 719 -21.96 20.28 -9.73
CA ALA A 719 -23.18 20.08 -8.96
C ALA A 719 -23.01 20.48 -7.48
N SER A 720 -21.83 20.20 -6.91
CA SER A 720 -21.46 20.63 -5.56
C SER A 720 -21.29 22.15 -5.48
N ALA A 721 -20.66 22.78 -6.48
CA ALA A 721 -20.55 24.23 -6.60
C ALA A 721 -21.91 24.92 -6.75
N LEU A 722 -22.84 24.31 -7.49
CA LEU A 722 -24.22 24.79 -7.61
C LEU A 722 -24.94 24.74 -6.25
N ARG A 723 -24.82 23.63 -5.51
CA ARG A 723 -25.38 23.52 -4.16
C ARG A 723 -24.75 24.51 -3.19
N GLN A 724 -23.43 24.70 -3.27
CA GLN A 724 -22.69 25.66 -2.44
C GLN A 724 -23.25 27.07 -2.62
N TYR A 725 -23.40 27.54 -3.85
CA TYR A 725 -23.97 28.85 -4.14
C TYR A 725 -25.40 28.99 -3.58
N ALA A 726 -26.22 27.94 -3.69
CA ALA A 726 -27.57 27.95 -3.13
C ALA A 726 -27.60 27.98 -1.59
N LEU A 727 -26.61 27.38 -0.92
CA LEU A 727 -26.55 27.32 0.54
C LEU A 727 -26.10 28.63 1.17
N ASN A 728 -25.16 29.35 0.55
CA ASN A 728 -24.55 30.53 1.19
C ASN A 728 -24.10 31.64 0.23
N GLY A 729 -24.49 31.59 -1.05
CA GLY A 729 -24.14 32.60 -2.05
C GLY A 729 -22.68 32.60 -2.50
N SER A 730 -21.85 31.64 -2.06
CA SER A 730 -20.44 31.58 -2.46
C SER A 730 -20.30 31.03 -3.88
N ASP A 731 -19.84 31.87 -4.80
CA ASP A 731 -19.51 31.46 -6.16
C ASP A 731 -18.14 30.79 -6.20
N VAL A 732 -18.14 29.48 -6.40
CA VAL A 732 -16.92 28.68 -6.56
C VAL A 732 -16.91 28.10 -7.96
N ASN A 733 -16.07 28.68 -8.83
CA ASN A 733 -15.82 28.22 -10.19
C ASN A 733 -17.09 28.10 -11.06
N GLY A 734 -18.01 29.07 -10.96
CA GLY A 734 -19.19 29.16 -11.84
C GLY A 734 -18.84 29.22 -13.34
N ASP A 735 -17.63 29.67 -13.68
CA ASP A 735 -17.08 29.68 -15.05
C ASP A 735 -16.84 28.28 -15.63
N ARG A 736 -16.83 27.25 -14.78
CA ARG A 736 -16.60 25.86 -15.19
C ARG A 736 -17.85 25.16 -15.74
N ILE A 737 -18.98 25.87 -15.92
CA ILE A 737 -20.10 25.38 -16.74
C ILE A 737 -20.30 26.33 -17.91
N ASP A 738 -19.75 25.98 -19.07
CA ASP A 738 -19.75 26.88 -20.23
C ASP A 738 -20.98 26.68 -21.12
N HIS A 739 -22.11 27.22 -20.65
CA HIS A 739 -23.38 27.20 -21.40
C HIS A 739 -23.28 27.93 -22.75
N LYS A 740 -22.52 29.02 -22.83
CA LYS A 740 -22.33 29.78 -24.08
C LYS A 740 -21.52 28.96 -25.10
N GLY A 741 -20.50 28.23 -24.66
CA GLY A 741 -19.74 27.31 -25.50
C GLY A 741 -20.61 26.22 -26.12
N LEU A 742 -21.46 25.57 -25.31
CA LEU A 742 -22.41 24.56 -25.82
C LEU A 742 -23.39 25.17 -26.83
N TYR A 743 -23.95 26.34 -26.52
CA TYR A 743 -24.85 27.06 -27.43
C TYR A 743 -24.19 27.37 -28.77
N ASN A 744 -22.97 27.93 -28.74
CA ASN A 744 -22.24 28.31 -29.93
C ASN A 744 -21.82 27.10 -30.78
N ALA A 745 -21.53 25.95 -30.15
CA ALA A 745 -21.19 24.73 -30.86
C ALA A 745 -22.31 24.27 -31.81
N ALA A 746 -23.55 24.34 -31.34
CA ALA A 746 -24.74 24.05 -32.13
C ALA A 746 -25.09 25.19 -33.11
N LYS A 747 -25.02 26.46 -32.66
CA LYS A 747 -25.34 27.63 -33.48
C LYS A 747 -24.50 27.68 -34.76
N LEU A 748 -23.21 27.33 -34.69
CA LEU A 748 -22.36 27.30 -35.88
C LEU A 748 -22.88 26.36 -36.97
N ALA A 749 -23.42 25.18 -36.59
CA ALA A 749 -24.00 24.25 -37.54
C ALA A 749 -25.31 24.78 -38.12
N VAL A 750 -26.17 25.35 -37.26
CA VAL A 750 -27.46 25.94 -37.65
C VAL A 750 -27.27 27.13 -38.60
N ASP A 751 -26.33 28.03 -38.32
CA ASP A 751 -26.04 29.21 -39.14
C ASP A 751 -25.48 28.82 -40.53
N GLN A 752 -24.93 27.60 -40.67
CA GLN A 752 -24.53 27.01 -41.95
C GLN A 752 -25.67 26.29 -42.69
N GLY A 753 -26.90 26.37 -42.18
CA GLY A 753 -28.08 25.74 -42.76
C GLY A 753 -28.16 24.22 -42.53
N LYS A 754 -27.37 23.65 -41.62
CA LYS A 754 -27.41 22.22 -41.31
C LYS A 754 -28.61 21.90 -40.42
N THR A 755 -29.28 20.78 -40.68
CA THR A 755 -30.41 20.24 -39.90
C THR A 755 -30.32 18.73 -39.78
N GLY A 756 -31.04 18.10 -38.85
CA GLY A 756 -31.13 16.65 -38.79
C GLY A 756 -29.77 15.98 -38.50
N ALA A 757 -29.54 14.83 -39.15
CA ALA A 757 -28.28 14.09 -39.08
C ALA A 757 -27.04 14.93 -39.49
N ALA A 758 -27.18 15.85 -40.46
CA ALA A 758 -26.07 16.69 -40.91
C ALA A 758 -25.62 17.68 -39.82
N LEU A 759 -26.56 18.19 -39.03
CA LEU A 759 -26.28 19.05 -37.89
C LEU A 759 -25.62 18.23 -36.75
N GLN A 760 -26.19 17.08 -36.42
CA GLN A 760 -25.63 16.20 -35.37
C GLN A 760 -24.20 15.79 -35.69
N GLN A 761 -23.92 15.37 -36.93
CA GLN A 761 -22.58 14.93 -37.34
C GLN A 761 -21.56 16.07 -37.30
N ASP A 762 -21.95 17.28 -37.70
CA ASP A 762 -21.06 18.44 -37.66
C ASP A 762 -20.69 18.84 -36.22
N VAL A 763 -21.70 18.91 -35.33
CA VAL A 763 -21.47 19.17 -33.91
C VAL A 763 -20.64 18.04 -33.30
N TYR A 764 -20.95 16.77 -33.59
CA TYR A 764 -20.17 15.61 -33.16
C TYR A 764 -18.68 15.73 -33.50
N ALA A 765 -18.37 15.91 -34.78
CA ALA A 765 -17.02 15.93 -35.29
C ALA A 765 -16.18 17.08 -34.69
N ARG A 766 -16.79 18.25 -34.49
CA ARG A 766 -16.08 19.43 -33.97
C ARG A 766 -16.03 19.49 -32.45
N PHE A 767 -17.15 19.25 -31.80
CA PHE A 767 -17.34 19.46 -30.36
C PHE A 767 -16.87 18.26 -29.54
N TRP A 768 -17.30 17.04 -29.91
CA TRP A 768 -17.05 15.84 -29.10
C TRP A 768 -15.72 15.16 -29.40
N VAL A 769 -15.37 14.99 -30.67
CA VAL A 769 -14.15 14.25 -31.09
C VAL A 769 -13.07 15.12 -31.74
N GLY A 770 -13.36 16.42 -31.92
CA GLY A 770 -12.45 17.39 -32.52
C GLY A 770 -11.16 17.58 -31.72
N ALA A 771 -10.16 18.23 -32.33
CA ALA A 771 -8.86 18.45 -31.70
C ALA A 771 -8.88 19.50 -30.56
N SER A 772 -9.88 20.40 -30.55
CA SER A 772 -10.00 21.49 -29.58
C SER A 772 -11.26 21.32 -28.72
N GLN A 773 -11.31 20.25 -27.93
CA GLN A 773 -12.44 19.97 -27.04
C GLN A 773 -12.55 21.02 -25.92
N ASN A 774 -13.77 21.48 -25.65
CA ASN A 774 -14.07 22.34 -24.51
C ASN A 774 -14.83 21.52 -23.45
N HIS A 775 -14.11 20.97 -22.48
CA HIS A 775 -14.70 20.17 -21.41
C HIS A 775 -15.72 20.96 -20.57
N ASN A 776 -15.51 22.27 -20.35
CA ASN A 776 -16.47 23.10 -19.60
C ASN A 776 -17.82 23.17 -20.32
N ALA A 777 -17.81 23.22 -21.65
CA ALA A 777 -19.02 23.24 -22.46
C ALA A 777 -19.68 21.86 -22.55
N MET A 778 -18.89 20.77 -22.56
CA MET A 778 -19.44 19.41 -22.56
C MET A 778 -20.23 19.12 -21.28
N ARG A 779 -19.73 19.56 -20.12
CA ARG A 779 -20.44 19.42 -18.83
C ARG A 779 -21.80 20.10 -18.84
N ALA A 780 -21.95 21.21 -19.59
CA ALA A 780 -23.19 21.95 -19.68
C ALA A 780 -24.38 21.12 -20.21
N VAL A 781 -24.11 20.02 -20.93
CA VAL A 781 -25.17 19.11 -21.43
C VAL A 781 -26.02 18.57 -20.29
N HIS A 782 -25.40 18.01 -19.25
CA HIS A 782 -26.15 17.46 -18.11
C HIS A 782 -26.92 18.53 -17.33
N PHE A 783 -26.36 19.75 -17.22
CA PHE A 783 -27.04 20.86 -16.56
C PHE A 783 -28.23 21.39 -17.37
N GLN A 784 -28.14 21.45 -18.71
CA GLN A 784 -29.29 21.81 -19.54
C GLN A 784 -30.43 20.78 -19.41
N LEU A 785 -30.10 19.49 -19.32
CA LEU A 785 -31.09 18.45 -19.03
C LEU A 785 -31.71 18.63 -17.64
N ALA A 786 -30.90 18.99 -16.63
CA ALA A 786 -31.39 19.28 -15.28
C ALA A 786 -32.33 20.50 -15.24
N TYR A 787 -32.05 21.57 -15.98
CA TYR A 787 -32.92 22.73 -16.07
C TYR A 787 -34.21 22.42 -16.82
N LEU A 788 -34.12 21.58 -17.87
CA LEU A 788 -35.31 21.12 -18.57
C LEU A 788 -36.19 20.23 -17.68
N TYR A 789 -35.58 19.39 -16.84
CA TYR A 789 -36.30 18.62 -15.83
C TYR A 789 -37.13 19.53 -14.91
N THR A 790 -36.54 20.63 -14.40
CA THR A 790 -37.29 21.55 -13.52
C THR A 790 -38.48 22.17 -14.26
N LEU A 791 -38.28 22.62 -15.50
CA LEU A 791 -39.35 23.18 -16.31
C LEU A 791 -40.46 22.14 -16.57
N ALA A 792 -40.10 20.91 -16.94
CA ALA A 792 -41.08 19.88 -17.32
C ALA A 792 -41.85 19.31 -16.13
N ARG A 793 -41.20 19.14 -14.97
CA ARG A 793 -41.81 18.49 -13.79
C ARG A 793 -42.38 19.46 -12.76
N TYR A 794 -41.90 20.72 -12.73
CA TYR A 794 -42.38 21.76 -11.82
C TYR A 794 -43.04 22.95 -12.52
N GLY A 795 -42.90 23.11 -13.83
CA GLY A 795 -43.45 24.27 -14.55
C GLY A 795 -42.72 25.59 -14.24
N THR A 796 -41.55 25.53 -13.61
CA THR A 796 -40.79 26.71 -13.19
C THR A 796 -39.90 27.23 -14.31
N LEU A 797 -40.12 28.48 -14.74
CA LEU A 797 -39.26 29.15 -15.72
C LEU A 797 -37.88 29.49 -15.16
N GLN A 798 -37.75 29.61 -13.84
CA GLN A 798 -36.47 29.80 -13.16
C GLN A 798 -36.12 28.54 -12.37
N PRO A 799 -35.14 27.74 -12.82
CA PRO A 799 -34.71 26.54 -12.10
C PRO A 799 -34.13 26.88 -10.72
N GLU A 800 -34.59 26.18 -9.69
CA GLU A 800 -33.94 26.19 -8.38
C GLU A 800 -32.85 25.13 -8.30
N ALA A 801 -31.77 25.42 -7.56
CA ALA A 801 -30.61 24.53 -7.48
C ALA A 801 -30.99 23.12 -6.99
N LEU A 802 -31.72 23.00 -5.87
CA LEU A 802 -32.10 21.68 -5.35
C LEU A 802 -32.97 20.89 -6.33
N GLN A 803 -33.93 21.53 -7.00
CA GLN A 803 -34.77 20.90 -8.01
C GLN A 803 -33.94 20.42 -9.21
N ALA A 804 -32.96 21.19 -9.66
CA ALA A 804 -32.05 20.77 -10.72
C ALA A 804 -31.19 19.56 -10.28
N LEU A 805 -30.76 19.50 -9.02
CA LEU A 805 -29.97 18.37 -8.49
C LEU A 805 -30.77 17.06 -8.36
N GLU A 806 -32.10 17.11 -8.28
CA GLU A 806 -32.95 15.92 -8.32
C GLU A 806 -32.80 15.14 -9.63
N PHE A 807 -32.57 15.82 -10.76
CA PHE A 807 -32.32 15.16 -12.04
C PHE A 807 -31.09 14.25 -11.97
N PHE A 808 -29.98 14.74 -11.40
CA PHE A 808 -28.77 13.94 -11.22
C PHE A 808 -28.99 12.79 -10.25
N THR A 809 -29.78 13.02 -9.19
CA THR A 809 -30.17 12.00 -8.22
C THR A 809 -30.89 10.84 -8.92
N LEU A 810 -31.91 11.15 -9.72
CA LEU A 810 -32.67 10.17 -10.49
C LEU A 810 -31.81 9.49 -11.56
N LEU A 811 -30.99 10.26 -12.28
CA LEU A 811 -30.11 9.72 -13.33
C LEU A 811 -29.12 8.70 -12.75
N SER A 812 -28.50 9.01 -11.61
CA SER A 812 -27.53 8.12 -10.95
C SER A 812 -28.19 6.88 -10.34
N LYS A 813 -29.40 7.03 -9.78
CA LYS A 813 -30.19 5.87 -9.32
C LYS A 813 -30.61 4.98 -10.50
N GLY A 814 -31.10 5.57 -11.58
CA GLY A 814 -31.46 4.86 -12.81
C GLY A 814 -30.28 4.11 -13.42
N ASP A 815 -29.09 4.72 -13.47
CA ASP A 815 -27.86 4.04 -13.91
C ASP A 815 -27.55 2.80 -13.05
N ARG A 816 -27.56 2.94 -11.72
CA ARG A 816 -27.33 1.82 -10.79
C ARG A 816 -28.38 0.71 -10.95
N LEU A 817 -29.65 1.08 -11.15
CA LEU A 817 -30.72 0.12 -11.39
C LEU A 817 -30.55 -0.61 -12.73
N VAL A 818 -30.17 0.09 -13.80
CA VAL A 818 -29.85 -0.57 -15.09
C VAL A 818 -28.70 -1.56 -14.91
N ALA A 819 -27.68 -1.20 -14.13
CA ALA A 819 -26.53 -2.07 -13.90
C ALA A 819 -26.86 -3.31 -13.04
N LYS A 820 -27.75 -3.19 -12.03
CA LYS A 820 -27.93 -4.20 -10.96
C LYS A 820 -29.31 -4.85 -10.90
N ALA A 821 -30.32 -4.24 -11.49
CA ALA A 821 -31.74 -4.61 -11.36
C ALA A 821 -32.48 -4.65 -12.70
N TRP A 822 -31.76 -4.52 -13.81
CA TRP A 822 -32.35 -4.67 -15.13
C TRP A 822 -32.58 -6.15 -15.42
N ASP A 823 -33.78 -6.48 -15.90
CA ASP A 823 -34.10 -7.78 -16.48
C ASP A 823 -35.03 -7.61 -17.70
N THR A 824 -35.29 -8.72 -18.40
CA THR A 824 -36.09 -8.73 -19.63
C THR A 824 -37.56 -8.41 -19.40
N ALA A 825 -38.11 -8.65 -18.20
CA ALA A 825 -39.49 -8.33 -17.84
C ALA A 825 -39.66 -6.84 -17.49
N ASP A 826 -38.63 -6.24 -16.90
CA ASP A 826 -38.66 -4.88 -16.36
C ASP A 826 -37.96 -3.83 -17.23
N LYS A 827 -37.49 -4.19 -18.43
CA LYS A 827 -36.80 -3.28 -19.35
C LYS A 827 -37.54 -1.96 -19.65
N GLY A 828 -38.87 -1.95 -19.60
CA GLY A 828 -39.70 -0.74 -19.75
C GLY A 828 -39.56 0.27 -18.60
N LYS A 829 -39.17 -0.18 -17.40
CA LYS A 829 -38.90 0.69 -16.25
C LYS A 829 -37.75 1.66 -16.53
N TYR A 830 -36.82 1.32 -17.42
CA TYR A 830 -35.63 2.12 -17.70
C TYR A 830 -35.64 2.77 -19.08
N ALA A 831 -36.79 2.80 -19.77
CA ALA A 831 -36.90 3.25 -21.16
C ALA A 831 -36.03 2.43 -22.14
N MET A 832 -35.83 1.14 -21.82
CA MET A 832 -34.99 0.21 -22.59
C MET A 832 -35.83 -0.90 -23.25
N GLY A 833 -37.07 -0.60 -23.65
CA GLY A 833 -38.04 -1.59 -24.16
C GLY A 833 -37.55 -2.43 -25.34
N ARG A 834 -36.65 -1.89 -26.18
CA ARG A 834 -36.10 -2.61 -27.34
C ARG A 834 -34.70 -3.22 -27.11
N TYR A 835 -34.12 -3.04 -25.94
CA TYR A 835 -32.84 -3.66 -25.60
C TYR A 835 -33.06 -5.12 -25.16
N ALA A 836 -32.16 -6.01 -25.60
CA ALA A 836 -32.17 -7.43 -25.22
C ALA A 836 -31.40 -7.71 -23.91
N GLY A 837 -30.61 -6.74 -23.43
CA GLY A 837 -29.80 -6.81 -22.22
C GLY A 837 -29.58 -5.42 -21.62
N ASN A 838 -28.83 -5.34 -20.53
CA ASN A 838 -28.47 -4.06 -19.89
C ASN A 838 -27.21 -3.40 -20.49
N SER A 839 -26.66 -3.97 -21.57
CA SER A 839 -25.55 -3.39 -22.33
C SER A 839 -26.05 -2.25 -23.22
N ILE A 840 -25.55 -1.04 -22.95
CA ILE A 840 -25.96 0.20 -23.60
C ILE A 840 -24.80 1.20 -23.51
N ALA A 841 -24.57 1.96 -24.57
CA ALA A 841 -23.55 3.01 -24.56
C ALA A 841 -23.93 4.14 -23.59
N ASN A 842 -22.96 4.76 -22.92
CA ASN A 842 -23.22 5.74 -21.87
C ASN A 842 -24.06 6.94 -22.34
N HIS A 843 -23.85 7.41 -23.58
CA HIS A 843 -24.61 8.52 -24.15
C HIS A 843 -26.07 8.13 -24.45
N GLU A 844 -26.33 6.88 -24.85
CA GLU A 844 -27.69 6.36 -25.02
C GLU A 844 -28.37 6.11 -23.67
N LEU A 845 -27.62 5.64 -22.67
CA LEU A 845 -28.12 5.53 -21.30
C LEU A 845 -28.58 6.89 -20.77
N LEU A 846 -27.77 7.93 -20.98
CA LEU A 846 -28.15 9.30 -20.66
C LEU A 846 -29.44 9.69 -21.39
N TYR A 847 -29.57 9.38 -22.69
CA TYR A 847 -30.76 9.68 -23.49
C TYR A 847 -32.03 8.99 -22.97
N VAL A 848 -32.01 7.66 -22.82
CA VAL A 848 -33.21 6.88 -22.45
C VAL A 848 -33.66 7.21 -21.02
N LEU A 849 -32.73 7.32 -20.07
CA LEU A 849 -33.05 7.69 -18.70
C LEU A 849 -33.54 9.13 -18.62
N SER A 850 -32.86 10.08 -19.27
CA SER A 850 -33.27 11.49 -19.22
C SER A 850 -34.64 11.70 -19.85
N SER A 851 -34.94 11.01 -20.96
CA SER A 851 -36.26 11.12 -21.60
C SER A 851 -37.38 10.66 -20.65
N LYS A 852 -37.18 9.55 -19.94
CA LYS A 852 -38.13 9.05 -18.93
C LYS A 852 -38.23 9.98 -17.72
N ILE A 853 -37.10 10.40 -17.16
CA ILE A 853 -37.02 11.27 -15.98
C ILE A 853 -37.71 12.61 -16.26
N ILE A 854 -37.41 13.25 -17.39
CA ILE A 854 -37.99 14.54 -17.80
C ILE A 854 -39.45 14.36 -18.25
N GLY A 855 -39.83 13.18 -18.74
CA GLY A 855 -41.17 12.93 -19.27
C GLY A 855 -41.37 13.50 -20.68
N ARG A 856 -40.28 13.56 -21.46
CA ARG A 856 -40.25 14.13 -22.81
C ARG A 856 -39.38 13.28 -23.72
N ASP A 857 -39.70 13.24 -25.00
CA ASP A 857 -38.80 12.70 -26.01
C ASP A 857 -37.73 13.76 -26.36
N LEU A 858 -36.47 13.44 -26.06
CA LEU A 858 -35.35 14.39 -26.16
C LEU A 858 -34.56 14.28 -27.47
N ARG A 859 -35.03 13.51 -28.46
CA ARG A 859 -34.22 13.18 -29.65
C ARG A 859 -33.69 14.42 -30.38
N GLN A 860 -34.50 15.47 -30.49
CA GLN A 860 -34.11 16.71 -31.15
C GLN A 860 -33.06 17.51 -30.35
N LEU A 861 -33.06 17.39 -29.02
CA LEU A 861 -32.07 18.04 -28.17
C LEU A 861 -30.72 17.32 -28.22
N PHE A 862 -30.72 15.99 -28.26
CA PHE A 862 -29.51 15.19 -28.42
C PHE A 862 -28.89 15.37 -29.81
N GLU A 863 -29.73 15.46 -30.85
CA GLU A 863 -29.32 15.86 -32.20
C GLU A 863 -28.63 17.23 -32.17
N LEU A 864 -29.24 18.21 -31.51
CA LEU A 864 -28.68 19.56 -31.35
C LEU A 864 -27.31 19.58 -30.68
N TYR A 865 -27.12 18.73 -29.66
CA TYR A 865 -25.86 18.59 -28.95
C TYR A 865 -24.85 17.71 -29.67
N GLY A 866 -25.13 17.21 -30.87
CA GLY A 866 -24.21 16.38 -31.63
C GLY A 866 -24.01 14.98 -31.04
N ILE A 867 -24.95 14.49 -30.23
CA ILE A 867 -24.86 13.18 -29.61
C ILE A 867 -25.55 12.15 -30.52
N PRO A 868 -24.83 11.16 -31.05
CA PRO A 868 -25.44 10.13 -31.91
C PRO A 868 -26.36 9.22 -31.10
N LEU A 869 -27.44 8.74 -31.70
CA LEU A 869 -28.38 7.79 -31.09
C LEU A 869 -28.68 6.66 -32.08
N SER A 870 -28.69 5.41 -31.61
CA SER A 870 -29.11 4.27 -32.44
C SER A 870 -30.63 4.24 -32.63
N ALA A 871 -31.06 3.50 -33.65
CA ALA A 871 -32.48 3.19 -33.86
C ALA A 871 -33.10 2.45 -32.65
N THR A 872 -32.31 1.66 -31.91
CA THR A 872 -32.76 0.97 -30.69
C THR A 872 -33.08 1.96 -29.57
N ALA A 873 -32.21 2.95 -29.33
CA ALA A 873 -32.43 3.99 -28.33
C ALA A 873 -33.64 4.87 -28.69
N VAL A 874 -33.68 5.39 -29.93
CA VAL A 874 -34.79 6.22 -30.42
C VAL A 874 -36.11 5.45 -30.38
N GLY A 875 -36.10 4.19 -30.84
CA GLY A 875 -37.27 3.32 -30.81
C GLY A 875 -37.76 3.02 -29.39
N SER A 876 -36.85 2.78 -28.44
CA SER A 876 -37.23 2.50 -27.05
C SER A 876 -37.90 3.70 -26.37
N VAL A 877 -37.47 4.93 -26.67
CA VAL A 877 -38.14 6.15 -26.18
C VAL A 877 -39.44 6.41 -26.93
N ALA A 878 -39.50 6.13 -28.23
CA ALA A 878 -40.73 6.25 -29.01
C ALA A 878 -41.86 5.37 -28.46
N ASP A 879 -41.54 4.15 -28.02
CA ASP A 879 -42.51 3.21 -27.42
C ASP A 879 -43.16 3.75 -26.12
N LEU A 880 -42.57 4.77 -25.49
CA LEU A 880 -43.14 5.41 -24.30
C LEU A 880 -44.21 6.46 -24.62
N ASN A 881 -44.40 6.84 -25.89
CA ASN A 881 -45.34 7.88 -26.34
C ASN A 881 -45.21 9.21 -25.59
N LEU A 882 -43.97 9.60 -25.26
CA LEU A 882 -43.70 10.87 -24.59
C LEU A 882 -43.90 12.05 -25.56
N PRO A 883 -44.39 13.21 -25.08
CA PRO A 883 -44.43 14.41 -25.90
C PRO A 883 -43.03 14.83 -26.33
N LEU A 884 -42.89 15.19 -27.61
CA LEU A 884 -41.63 15.67 -28.17
C LEU A 884 -41.21 16.99 -27.51
N GLN A 885 -39.97 17.06 -27.03
CA GLN A 885 -39.41 18.30 -26.52
C GLN A 885 -38.95 19.19 -27.67
N SER A 886 -39.61 20.34 -27.85
CA SER A 886 -39.10 21.36 -28.76
C SER A 886 -37.74 21.89 -28.29
N PRO A 887 -36.78 22.15 -29.20
CA PRO A 887 -35.46 22.68 -28.86
C PRO A 887 -35.55 23.99 -28.07
N MET A 888 -35.00 24.00 -26.86
CA MET A 888 -34.91 25.18 -25.99
C MET A 888 -33.64 25.11 -25.13
N PHE A 889 -33.18 26.26 -24.65
CA PHE A 889 -31.91 26.39 -23.95
C PHE A 889 -32.00 27.40 -22.80
N PHE A 890 -31.48 27.06 -21.64
CA PHE A 890 -31.40 27.97 -20.50
C PHE A 890 -30.04 28.67 -20.52
N ALA A 891 -30.02 29.93 -20.93
CA ALA A 891 -28.82 30.73 -21.04
C ALA A 891 -28.46 31.38 -19.70
N LEU A 892 -27.16 31.40 -19.39
CA LEU A 892 -26.56 32.10 -18.25
C LEU A 892 -25.40 32.98 -18.74
N ALA A 893 -25.13 34.08 -18.06
CA ALA A 893 -23.98 34.92 -18.38
C ALA A 893 -22.66 34.12 -18.22
N PRO A 894 -21.64 34.36 -19.07
CA PRO A 894 -20.33 33.74 -18.89
C PRO A 894 -19.80 33.94 -17.47
N GLY A 895 -19.24 32.89 -16.87
CA GLY A 895 -18.76 32.91 -15.48
C GLY A 895 -19.82 32.60 -14.42
N ARG A 896 -21.12 32.55 -14.77
CA ARG A 896 -22.23 32.43 -13.81
C ARG A 896 -22.99 31.10 -13.90
N GLY A 897 -22.31 30.01 -14.24
CA GLY A 897 -22.93 28.70 -14.49
C GLY A 897 -23.70 28.10 -13.30
N ASN A 898 -23.37 28.52 -12.07
CA ASN A 898 -24.03 28.13 -10.82
C ASN A 898 -25.08 29.14 -10.32
N GLN A 899 -25.28 30.28 -10.99
CA GLN A 899 -26.17 31.35 -10.54
C GLN A 899 -27.52 31.31 -11.28
N LEU A 900 -28.30 30.25 -11.05
CA LEU A 900 -29.49 29.94 -11.86
C LEU A 900 -30.52 31.08 -11.93
N ALA A 901 -30.69 31.84 -10.85
CA ALA A 901 -31.63 32.96 -10.78
C ALA A 901 -31.34 34.09 -11.81
N SER A 902 -30.14 34.13 -12.38
CA SER A 902 -29.76 35.11 -13.41
C SER A 902 -30.04 34.66 -14.85
N GLY A 903 -30.50 33.42 -15.03
CA GLY A 903 -30.67 32.82 -16.35
C GLY A 903 -31.99 33.13 -17.04
N LYS A 904 -32.06 32.79 -18.33
CA LYS A 904 -33.26 32.95 -19.16
C LYS A 904 -33.38 31.85 -20.21
N TRP A 905 -34.61 31.37 -20.41
CA TRP A 905 -34.93 30.43 -21.48
C TRP A 905 -34.91 31.11 -22.85
N VAL A 906 -34.38 30.39 -23.82
CA VAL A 906 -34.34 30.75 -25.23
C VAL A 906 -34.99 29.62 -26.02
N SER A 907 -36.03 29.93 -26.79
CA SER A 907 -36.59 28.98 -27.76
C SER A 907 -35.65 28.88 -28.96
N LEU A 908 -35.42 27.65 -29.45
CA LEU A 908 -34.59 27.38 -30.62
C LEU A 908 -35.40 26.81 -31.79
N SER A 909 -36.73 26.80 -31.68
CA SER A 909 -37.62 26.17 -32.67
C SER A 909 -37.65 26.87 -34.04
N ALA A 910 -37.36 28.18 -34.09
CA ALA A 910 -37.32 28.97 -35.32
C ALA A 910 -35.88 29.33 -35.77
N GLY A 911 -34.88 28.63 -35.23
CA GLY A 911 -33.45 28.94 -35.39
C GLY A 911 -32.78 29.33 -34.08
N MET A 912 -31.46 29.54 -34.11
CA MET A 912 -30.68 29.91 -32.93
C MET A 912 -30.39 31.43 -32.92
N PRO A 913 -31.07 32.24 -32.08
CA PRO A 913 -30.83 33.68 -31.98
C PRO A 913 -29.43 34.01 -31.43
N ALA A 914 -29.12 35.31 -31.28
CA ALA A 914 -27.91 35.71 -30.56
C ALA A 914 -27.97 35.22 -29.10
N TYR A 915 -26.83 34.77 -28.56
CA TYR A 915 -26.75 34.39 -27.15
C TYR A 915 -27.11 35.62 -26.29
N PRO A 916 -28.02 35.50 -25.32
CA PRO A 916 -28.66 36.69 -24.75
C PRO A 916 -27.83 37.36 -23.62
N PHE A 917 -26.52 37.10 -23.56
CA PHE A 917 -25.55 37.67 -22.62
C PHE A 917 -24.19 37.96 -23.25
#